data_AF-D8SZ01-F1
#
_entry.id   AF-D8SZ01-F1
#
_cell.length_a   1.000
_cell.length_b   1.000
_cell.length_c   1.000
_cell.angle_alpha   90.00
_cell.angle_beta   90.00
_cell.angle_gamma   90.00
#
_symmetry.space_group_name_H-M   'P 1'
#
loop_
_entity.id
_entity.type
_entity.pdbx_description
1 polymer ?
#
loop_
_entity_poly.entity_id
_entity_poly.type
_entity_poly.pdbx_seq_one_letter_code
_entity_poly.pdbx_strand_id
1 'polypeptide(L)'
;MARRKSGGQCGNVESMKASYREAKQIGDREEESRWANQIGHVFKDRGEYVEALKWFRLDYEIASGRKASGSMSPAGLMPSCQSMGEIYSRMQDYKEALVYQERHYQLAKETGDVLEQQRASTQLGRSYLDLFERDDDTGIPFSTIIKKCQEFFTTALNLVAQMPQEGNAGCMLADAHNNLGLMKMVFDDHREAEKYLYHALKICDDEEVAPNNEVRSRIHHNLGRLYTERRNWQYAKEHMQLDIMICKVVGNLQGEVKGLINLGDLSFKTQNYEDAMKIYKRALTIVGKLQDEDALAANVRENIQVVKDAEEIMQELSKGLLKLQKLQRDKRNVKKEYILLGKLVSQAETVCNWDMFLKLTKQQKRAAKRLGDSGKIGDAFGMVAQAYYHLRSFEKAKKWHLKSFQISKRSKNLEGQSIAKNNYGNALDANGEWEAALKAYEEAYELAVSEGETEMLEQQKSALENMQYAYNIRFEDFDRAREVESKITKVKFLIRPGHSAAEDELVCLETDSDSEHQEAKKVPPVNSRKRHRIVLSDDDTEEQESASRAGESGFQATPGSPEVIGVPSTSEVRSTSENGDFLPSNAARTPPPCNPNESSGASADRARTPPPLTPNESWDASADRAVRMDVDNVSNLHGDSNVVHVNVDGHVLHVNLKCLSSSQHPEFITVEAFLEEVLRLYKSAKPEGPHPILRELSIGGAILPSGNIYKDLAKVDSHEVAVSITGWIPVPLVERYDLACKKHKFKPSLELQSKLKIKIGEVDACDCDLDDVSIWPLLLALDDIGSLFSIKLAHNQLGRLTGLQKILGDTKNSDTGLLLDLHDNNLVANSLSEISKCSITLRRLEVIILSGNLLTDGVGHDLARILEHAPRLHTLKVEECGLTTLTCQKLTNALQSGSCLQRLSIGKEKQPDSWVCSYSFIKEVGNTSKVCGPTGVEGIVHLIQETSTLSQLLMRQLEMRPEFWERIGNAISENSSDLSTVDVTGCKILPEVGDRLYRHLVTSPALATLSLAGNHLSSQSVQLIVEEIKKPNCVLRKLDLSDCGLSQNGVVSLLKSLRGNSFLAELRLAGNCRDASKVSSTEIVADSEDEGEVEDGVVQQLSKALSLAAGLKCLDLSSIEFVTPAAVVKLYSGWSDSRSTTKKHVKNEIVHFSVEGFVCCYSRQCCI
;
A
#
# COMPACT_ATOMS: atom_id res chain seq x y z
N MET A 1 -18.91 25.71 52.04
CA MET A 1 -19.61 25.69 50.73
C MET A 1 -18.56 25.98 49.65
N ALA A 2 -18.57 25.37 48.47
CA ALA A 2 -19.41 24.29 47.95
C ALA A 2 -18.54 23.28 47.16
N ARG A 3 -18.83 21.97 47.29
CA ARG A 3 -18.21 20.93 46.44
C ARG A 3 -19.03 20.78 45.17
N ARG A 4 -18.46 21.04 43.99
CA ARG A 4 -19.04 20.60 42.71
C ARG A 4 -18.96 19.08 42.65
N LYS A 5 -20.09 18.38 42.84
CA LYS A 5 -20.26 17.00 42.38
C LYS A 5 -20.63 17.06 40.89
N SER A 6 -19.70 16.73 40.01
CA SER A 6 -19.95 16.55 38.58
C SER A 6 -19.99 15.07 38.20
N GLY A 7 -20.72 14.28 39.00
CA GLY A 7 -20.99 12.88 38.74
C GLY A 7 -22.47 12.60 39.00
N GLY A 8 -23.14 11.94 38.05
CA GLY A 8 -24.52 11.49 38.22
C GLY A 8 -25.61 12.54 37.98
N GLN A 9 -25.44 13.46 37.03
CA GLN A 9 -26.60 13.94 36.26
C GLN A 9 -26.67 13.15 34.96
N CYS A 10 -27.53 12.12 34.94
CA CYS A 10 -28.02 11.57 33.69
C CYS A 10 -28.94 12.64 33.08
N GLY A 11 -28.36 13.52 32.26
CA GLY A 11 -29.10 14.58 31.59
C GLY A 11 -30.23 13.96 30.79
N ASN A 12 -31.48 14.37 31.07
CA ASN A 12 -32.62 13.87 30.33
C ASN A 12 -32.41 14.25 28.85
N VAL A 13 -32.26 13.25 27.98
CA VAL A 13 -31.98 13.45 26.56
C VAL A 13 -33.06 14.30 25.90
N GLU A 14 -34.33 14.24 26.34
CA GLU A 14 -35.37 15.14 25.84
C GLU A 14 -35.24 16.58 26.33
N SER A 15 -34.60 16.82 27.48
CA SER A 15 -34.23 18.17 27.93
C SER A 15 -33.08 18.73 27.10
N MET A 16 -32.06 17.91 26.79
CA MET A 16 -30.95 18.33 25.93
C MET A 16 -31.43 18.59 24.49
N LYS A 17 -32.29 17.71 23.95
CA LYS A 17 -33.00 17.94 22.68
C LYS A 17 -33.91 19.17 22.73
N ALA A 18 -34.49 19.53 23.88
CA ALA A 18 -35.26 20.76 24.01
C ALA A 18 -34.35 22.01 23.90
N SER A 19 -33.22 22.05 24.62
CA SER A 19 -32.25 23.15 24.51
C SER A 19 -31.62 23.24 23.12
N TYR A 20 -31.37 22.11 22.45
CA TYR A 20 -31.00 22.08 21.02
C TYR A 20 -32.07 22.74 20.13
N ARG A 21 -33.36 22.40 20.32
CA ARG A 21 -34.47 22.99 19.55
C ARG A 21 -34.61 24.50 19.82
N GLU A 22 -34.38 24.94 21.05
CA GLU A 22 -34.41 26.36 21.45
C GLU A 22 -33.27 27.16 20.80
N ALA A 23 -32.02 26.68 20.90
CA ALA A 23 -30.88 27.28 20.20
C ALA A 23 -31.12 27.41 18.69
N LYS A 24 -31.66 26.36 18.06
CA LYS A 24 -32.01 26.32 16.64
C LYS A 24 -33.13 27.30 16.27
N GLN A 25 -34.08 27.59 17.15
CA GLN A 25 -35.13 28.60 16.95
C GLN A 25 -34.60 30.05 17.08
N ILE A 26 -33.67 30.27 18.01
CA ILE A 26 -33.00 31.56 18.22
C ILE A 26 -31.98 31.84 17.10
N GLY A 27 -31.50 30.79 16.42
CA GLY A 27 -30.49 30.86 15.36
C GLY A 27 -29.05 30.74 15.88
N ASP A 28 -28.86 30.37 17.14
CA ASP A 28 -27.54 30.17 17.75
C ASP A 28 -26.91 28.86 17.26
N ARG A 29 -26.09 28.98 16.21
CA ARG A 29 -25.35 27.87 15.61
C ARG A 29 -24.20 27.35 16.48
N GLU A 30 -23.83 28.05 17.55
CA GLU A 30 -22.82 27.54 18.49
C GLU A 30 -23.45 26.63 19.54
N GLU A 31 -24.53 27.06 20.16
CA GLU A 31 -25.30 26.21 21.06
C GLU A 31 -25.93 25.01 20.30
N GLU A 32 -26.37 25.19 19.05
CA GLU A 32 -26.87 24.08 18.23
C GLU A 32 -25.83 22.96 18.04
N SER A 33 -24.57 23.31 17.74
CA SER A 33 -23.44 22.36 17.63
C SER A 33 -23.09 21.77 19.00
N ARG A 34 -22.95 22.61 20.04
CA ARG A 34 -22.61 22.19 21.41
C ARG A 34 -23.60 21.18 21.97
N TRP A 35 -24.91 21.40 21.79
CA TRP A 35 -25.94 20.45 22.22
C TRP A 35 -25.94 19.19 21.37
N ALA A 36 -25.75 19.28 20.05
CA ALA A 36 -25.66 18.09 19.20
C ALA A 36 -24.48 17.18 19.62
N ASN A 37 -23.31 17.76 19.84
CA ASN A 37 -22.12 17.05 20.33
C ASN A 37 -22.38 16.35 21.69
N GLN A 38 -22.95 17.05 22.67
CA GLN A 38 -23.27 16.46 23.98
C GLN A 38 -24.34 15.37 23.91
N ILE A 39 -25.36 15.51 23.06
CA ILE A 39 -26.37 14.47 22.84
C ILE A 39 -25.72 13.22 22.22
N GLY A 40 -24.82 13.41 21.24
CA GLY A 40 -24.02 12.33 20.65
C GLY A 40 -23.20 11.56 21.69
N HIS A 41 -22.58 12.25 22.65
CA HIS A 41 -21.87 11.61 23.76
C HIS A 41 -22.80 10.76 24.64
N VAL A 42 -24.00 11.25 24.99
CA VAL A 42 -24.95 10.47 25.81
C VAL A 42 -25.44 9.21 25.08
N PHE A 43 -25.55 9.23 23.75
CA PHE A 43 -25.85 8.02 22.97
C PHE A 43 -24.64 7.08 22.87
N LYS A 44 -23.42 7.61 22.65
CA LYS A 44 -22.17 6.83 22.62
C LYS A 44 -21.95 6.04 23.92
N ASP A 45 -22.18 6.69 25.06
CA ASP A 45 -21.95 6.10 26.39
C ASP A 45 -22.97 5.01 26.75
N ARG A 46 -24.06 4.88 25.97
CA ARG A 46 -25.05 3.78 26.08
C ARG A 46 -24.81 2.63 25.09
N GLY A 47 -23.90 2.80 24.13
CA GLY A 47 -23.80 1.89 22.97
C GLY A 47 -24.94 2.07 21.97
N GLU A 48 -25.50 3.27 21.85
CA GLU A 48 -26.42 3.69 20.78
C GLU A 48 -25.61 4.45 19.70
N TYR A 49 -24.61 3.79 19.12
CA TYR A 49 -23.63 4.35 18.17
C TYR A 49 -24.24 4.92 16.89
N VAL A 50 -25.30 4.31 16.35
CA VAL A 50 -25.96 4.78 15.13
C VAL A 50 -26.71 6.09 15.37
N GLU A 51 -27.33 6.26 16.54
CA GLU A 51 -27.87 7.57 16.95
C GLU A 51 -26.75 8.57 17.25
N ALA A 52 -25.69 8.14 17.96
CA ALA A 52 -24.54 8.99 18.25
C ALA A 52 -23.92 9.58 16.97
N LEU A 53 -23.72 8.77 15.92
CA LEU A 53 -23.23 9.23 14.61
C LEU A 53 -24.16 10.24 13.95
N LYS A 54 -25.49 10.13 14.07
CA LYS A 54 -26.42 11.16 13.55
C LYS A 54 -26.19 12.51 14.22
N TRP A 55 -26.01 12.52 15.54
CA TRP A 55 -25.76 13.75 16.31
C TRP A 55 -24.35 14.32 16.08
N PHE A 56 -23.31 13.49 15.93
CA PHE A 56 -21.96 13.97 15.59
C PHE A 56 -21.81 14.42 14.13
N ARG A 57 -22.52 13.80 13.17
CA ARG A 57 -22.61 14.30 11.79
C ARG A 57 -23.31 15.66 11.75
N LEU A 58 -24.41 15.83 12.47
CA LEU A 58 -25.13 17.10 12.60
C LEU A 58 -24.27 18.21 13.21
N ASP A 59 -23.54 17.91 14.30
CA ASP A 59 -22.53 18.81 14.90
C ASP A 59 -21.46 19.22 13.86
N TYR A 60 -20.87 18.24 13.17
CA TYR A 60 -19.89 18.45 12.12
C TYR A 60 -20.41 19.28 10.94
N GLU A 61 -21.65 19.09 10.50
CA GLU A 61 -22.31 19.88 9.46
C GLU A 61 -22.48 21.35 9.87
N ILE A 62 -22.96 21.60 11.10
CA ILE A 62 -23.11 22.95 11.64
C ILE A 62 -21.73 23.62 11.75
N ALA A 63 -20.74 22.93 12.33
CA ALA A 63 -19.36 23.38 12.43
C ALA A 63 -18.74 23.68 11.06
N SER A 64 -18.99 22.83 10.05
CA SER A 64 -18.53 23.02 8.67
C SER A 64 -19.16 24.26 8.02
N GLY A 65 -20.47 24.47 8.20
CA GLY A 65 -21.17 25.69 7.75
C GLY A 65 -20.66 26.96 8.44
N ARG A 66 -20.33 26.90 9.74
CA ARG A 66 -19.70 28.01 10.47
C ARG A 66 -18.29 28.31 9.95
N LYS A 67 -17.48 27.29 9.66
CA LYS A 67 -16.17 27.45 9.00
C LYS A 67 -16.29 28.08 7.62
N ALA A 68 -17.23 27.61 6.78
CA ALA A 68 -17.44 28.11 5.42
C ALA A 68 -17.93 29.57 5.38
N SER A 69 -18.67 30.02 6.39
CA SER A 69 -19.09 31.42 6.56
C SER A 69 -18.04 32.32 7.23
N GLY A 70 -16.86 31.79 7.57
CA GLY A 70 -15.81 32.53 8.29
C GLY A 70 -16.14 32.85 9.76
N SER A 71 -17.25 32.31 10.29
CA SER A 71 -17.74 32.58 11.65
C SER A 71 -17.12 31.69 12.74
N MET A 72 -16.18 30.81 12.36
CA MET A 72 -15.50 29.88 13.24
C MET A 72 -14.17 29.41 12.62
N SER A 73 -13.15 29.17 13.44
CA SER A 73 -11.86 28.64 13.00
C SER A 73 -11.92 27.15 12.63
N PRO A 74 -10.94 26.60 11.89
CA PRO A 74 -10.88 25.16 11.60
C PRO A 74 -10.95 24.25 12.83
N ALA A 75 -10.46 24.74 13.98
CA ALA A 75 -10.44 24.05 15.27
C ALA A 75 -11.82 23.52 15.72
N GLY A 76 -12.91 24.24 15.39
CA GLY A 76 -14.25 23.86 15.83
C GLY A 76 -14.79 22.56 15.22
N LEU A 77 -14.10 21.97 14.24
CA LEU A 77 -14.42 20.64 13.70
C LEU A 77 -13.79 19.49 14.50
N MET A 78 -12.81 19.76 15.38
CA MET A 78 -12.04 18.70 16.06
C MET A 78 -12.89 17.76 16.93
N PRO A 79 -13.85 18.24 17.78
CA PRO A 79 -14.62 17.36 18.66
C PRO A 79 -15.51 16.36 17.90
N SER A 80 -16.07 16.78 16.77
CA SER A 80 -16.89 15.94 15.91
C SER A 80 -16.04 14.92 15.15
N CYS A 81 -14.90 15.33 14.58
CA CYS A 81 -13.94 14.43 13.95
C CYS A 81 -13.42 13.36 14.93
N GLN A 82 -13.04 13.76 16.15
CA GLN A 82 -12.64 12.85 17.21
C GLN A 82 -13.73 11.82 17.51
N SER A 83 -14.95 12.28 17.76
CA SER A 83 -16.04 11.41 18.22
C SER A 83 -16.56 10.46 17.13
N MET A 84 -16.59 10.91 15.87
CA MET A 84 -16.89 10.05 14.71
C MET A 84 -15.78 9.02 14.50
N GLY A 85 -14.51 9.44 14.55
CA GLY A 85 -13.35 8.56 14.43
C GLY A 85 -13.30 7.48 15.52
N GLU A 86 -13.72 7.78 16.74
CA GLU A 86 -13.85 6.78 17.82
C GLU A 86 -14.99 5.79 17.54
N ILE A 87 -16.15 6.26 17.07
CA ILE A 87 -17.32 5.39 16.87
C ILE A 87 -17.15 4.47 15.67
N TYR A 88 -16.66 4.95 14.53
CA TYR A 88 -16.39 4.08 13.39
C TYR A 88 -15.38 2.98 13.73
N SER A 89 -14.36 3.30 14.54
CA SER A 89 -13.41 2.30 15.08
C SER A 89 -14.11 1.26 15.98
N ARG A 90 -15.02 1.68 16.87
CA ARG A 90 -15.85 0.75 17.68
C ARG A 90 -16.76 -0.13 16.81
N MET A 91 -17.33 0.43 15.74
CA MET A 91 -18.14 -0.28 14.74
C MET A 91 -17.32 -1.12 13.76
N GLN A 92 -15.98 -1.12 13.88
CA GLN A 92 -15.03 -1.85 13.02
C GLN A 92 -14.98 -1.37 11.56
N ASP A 93 -15.53 -0.19 11.26
CA ASP A 93 -15.29 0.53 10.01
C ASP A 93 -14.00 1.36 10.14
N TYR A 94 -12.86 0.68 10.04
CA TYR A 94 -11.56 1.33 10.15
C TYR A 94 -11.26 2.30 9.00
N LYS A 95 -12.00 2.20 7.88
CA LYS A 95 -11.80 3.05 6.69
C LYS A 95 -12.35 4.44 6.95
N GLU A 96 -13.62 4.54 7.36
CA GLU A 96 -14.18 5.81 7.85
C GLU A 96 -13.45 6.28 9.11
N ALA A 97 -13.09 5.38 10.04
CA ALA A 97 -12.39 5.77 11.27
C ALA A 97 -11.08 6.51 10.98
N LEU A 98 -10.23 5.98 10.10
CA LEU A 98 -8.97 6.63 9.71
C LEU A 98 -9.23 8.02 9.09
N VAL A 99 -10.22 8.17 8.21
CA VAL A 99 -10.54 9.47 7.57
C VAL A 99 -10.84 10.57 8.61
N TYR A 100 -11.67 10.28 9.63
CA TYR A 100 -11.97 11.28 10.67
C TYR A 100 -10.84 11.43 11.69
N GLN A 101 -10.07 10.38 11.99
CA GLN A 101 -8.92 10.43 12.90
C GLN A 101 -7.72 11.18 12.29
N GLU A 102 -7.41 11.01 11.00
CA GLU A 102 -6.38 11.78 10.29
C GLU A 102 -6.79 13.26 10.19
N ARG A 103 -8.06 13.54 9.89
CA ARG A 103 -8.61 14.89 9.91
C ARG A 103 -8.53 15.53 11.30
N HIS A 104 -8.77 14.76 12.36
CA HIS A 104 -8.60 15.22 13.74
C HIS A 104 -7.12 15.56 14.03
N TYR A 105 -6.18 14.68 13.66
CA TYR A 105 -4.74 14.91 13.84
C TYR A 105 -4.24 16.14 13.08
N GLN A 106 -4.63 16.28 11.81
CA GLN A 106 -4.23 17.42 10.97
C GLN A 106 -4.78 18.74 11.50
N LEU A 107 -6.03 18.79 11.95
CA LEU A 107 -6.60 19.99 12.57
C LEU A 107 -5.89 20.35 13.90
N ALA A 108 -5.60 19.36 14.74
CA ALA A 108 -4.87 19.58 16.00
C ALA A 108 -3.42 20.04 15.77
N LYS A 109 -2.81 19.62 14.64
CA LYS A 109 -1.49 20.08 14.18
C LYS A 109 -1.53 21.51 13.63
N GLU A 110 -2.59 21.87 12.90
CA GLU A 110 -2.83 23.24 12.41
C GLU A 110 -3.08 24.25 13.54
N THR A 111 -3.72 23.83 14.64
CA THR A 111 -3.98 24.68 15.82
C THR A 111 -2.81 24.75 16.80
N GLY A 112 -1.84 23.84 16.70
CA GLY A 112 -0.78 23.68 17.68
C GLY A 112 -1.23 23.01 18.99
N ASP A 113 -2.40 22.36 19.01
CA ASP A 113 -2.93 21.69 20.20
C ASP A 113 -2.22 20.34 20.42
N VAL A 114 -1.22 20.35 21.31
CA VAL A 114 -0.41 19.17 21.67
C VAL A 114 -1.29 18.08 22.32
N LEU A 115 -2.36 18.45 23.02
CA LEU A 115 -3.25 17.52 23.72
C LEU A 115 -4.11 16.74 22.72
N GLU A 116 -4.72 17.42 21.76
CA GLU A 116 -5.51 16.76 20.72
C GLU A 116 -4.63 16.06 19.67
N GLN A 117 -3.42 16.56 19.37
CA GLN A 117 -2.45 15.82 18.56
C GLN A 117 -2.10 14.46 19.19
N GLN A 118 -1.94 14.42 20.53
CA GLN A 118 -1.66 13.19 21.27
C GLN A 118 -2.86 12.22 21.24
N ARG A 119 -4.08 12.73 21.43
CA ARG A 119 -5.32 11.96 21.37
C ARG A 119 -5.60 11.42 19.97
N ALA A 120 -5.35 12.19 18.93
CA ALA A 120 -5.48 11.76 17.55
C ALA A 120 -4.42 10.70 17.19
N SER A 121 -3.16 10.91 17.56
CA SER A 121 -2.08 9.91 17.39
C SER A 121 -2.41 8.60 18.10
N THR A 122 -2.96 8.67 19.32
CA THR A 122 -3.37 7.48 20.09
C THR A 122 -4.49 6.69 19.41
N GLN A 123 -5.45 7.37 18.77
CA GLN A 123 -6.52 6.72 18.01
C GLN A 123 -6.00 6.11 16.71
N LEU A 124 -5.20 6.87 15.94
CA LEU A 124 -4.59 6.39 14.69
C LEU A 124 -3.73 5.14 14.92
N GLY A 125 -2.86 5.18 15.93
CA GLY A 125 -2.02 4.01 16.29
C GLY A 125 -2.86 2.77 16.64
N ARG A 126 -3.99 2.94 17.35
CA ARG A 126 -4.94 1.85 17.63
C ARG A 126 -5.61 1.33 16.36
N SER A 127 -6.12 2.20 15.50
CA SER A 127 -6.74 1.81 14.23
C SER A 127 -5.77 1.04 13.32
N TYR A 128 -4.50 1.46 13.22
CA TYR A 128 -3.49 0.71 12.48
C TYR A 128 -3.08 -0.61 13.16
N LEU A 129 -3.15 -0.71 14.49
CA LEU A 129 -2.88 -1.97 15.18
C LEU A 129 -4.04 -2.97 15.01
N ASP A 130 -5.28 -2.52 15.08
CA ASP A 130 -6.46 -3.34 14.77
C ASP A 130 -6.41 -3.83 13.30
N LEU A 131 -6.04 -2.95 12.35
CA LEU A 131 -5.77 -3.32 10.94
C LEU A 131 -4.54 -4.22 10.76
N PHE A 132 -3.69 -4.40 11.76
CA PHE A 132 -2.62 -5.41 11.76
C PHE A 132 -3.11 -6.75 12.33
N GLU A 133 -3.95 -6.75 13.37
CA GLU A 133 -4.51 -7.99 13.93
C GLU A 133 -5.47 -8.67 12.92
N ARG A 134 -6.17 -7.88 12.11
CA ARG A 134 -7.08 -8.33 11.04
C ARG A 134 -6.29 -8.54 9.74
N ASP A 135 -6.60 -9.59 8.98
CA ASP A 135 -6.01 -9.85 7.66
C ASP A 135 -6.95 -9.33 6.55
N ASP A 136 -7.56 -8.17 6.82
CA ASP A 136 -8.54 -7.52 5.95
C ASP A 136 -7.82 -6.82 4.80
N ASP A 137 -8.19 -7.10 3.56
CA ASP A 137 -7.65 -6.35 2.42
C ASP A 137 -8.14 -4.90 2.47
N THR A 138 -7.19 -4.01 2.74
CA THR A 138 -7.39 -2.56 2.83
C THR A 138 -6.68 -1.81 1.71
N GLY A 139 -5.89 -2.50 0.88
CA GLY A 139 -4.97 -1.86 -0.07
C GLY A 139 -3.86 -1.02 0.60
N ILE A 140 -3.69 -1.14 1.92
CA ILE A 140 -2.57 -0.54 2.65
C ILE A 140 -1.49 -1.63 2.78
N PRO A 141 -0.29 -1.47 2.17
CA PRO A 141 0.76 -2.47 2.29
C PRO A 141 1.10 -2.78 3.75
N PHE A 142 1.30 -4.07 4.07
CA PHE A 142 1.52 -4.54 5.44
C PHE A 142 2.68 -3.82 6.14
N SER A 143 3.76 -3.52 5.40
CA SER A 143 4.89 -2.71 5.85
C SER A 143 4.52 -1.25 6.21
N THR A 144 3.54 -0.66 5.52
CA THR A 144 3.00 0.68 5.83
C THR A 144 2.14 0.67 7.09
N ILE A 145 1.31 -0.37 7.31
CA ILE A 145 0.51 -0.52 8.53
C ILE A 145 1.42 -0.56 9.77
N ILE A 146 2.48 -1.37 9.73
CA ILE A 146 3.47 -1.48 10.81
C ILE A 146 4.14 -0.13 11.09
N LYS A 147 4.66 0.52 10.05
CA LYS A 147 5.30 1.85 10.15
C LYS A 147 4.36 2.87 10.79
N LYS A 148 3.11 2.96 10.31
CA LYS A 148 2.11 3.92 10.81
C LYS A 148 1.73 3.65 12.27
N CYS A 149 1.55 2.38 12.65
CA CYS A 149 1.33 1.97 14.03
C CYS A 149 2.49 2.41 14.95
N GLN A 150 3.74 2.11 14.57
CA GLN A 150 4.95 2.52 15.31
C GLN A 150 5.11 4.05 15.38
N GLU A 151 4.93 4.74 14.25
CA GLU A 151 5.01 6.20 14.11
C GLU A 151 4.02 6.88 15.07
N PHE A 152 2.74 6.50 15.03
CA PHE A 152 1.71 7.18 15.81
C PHE A 152 1.78 6.88 17.31
N PHE A 153 2.13 5.66 17.74
CA PHE A 153 2.35 5.41 19.17
C PHE A 153 3.61 6.09 19.72
N THR A 154 4.69 6.15 18.92
CA THR A 154 5.92 6.86 19.31
C THR A 154 5.68 8.37 19.37
N THR A 155 4.97 8.94 18.39
CA THR A 155 4.52 10.33 18.40
C THR A 155 3.61 10.62 19.59
N ALA A 156 2.64 9.76 19.91
CA ALA A 156 1.79 9.92 21.08
C ALA A 156 2.59 9.97 22.39
N LEU A 157 3.58 9.09 22.58
CA LEU A 157 4.45 9.11 23.76
C LEU A 157 5.29 10.41 23.82
N ASN A 158 5.92 10.78 22.70
CA ASN A 158 6.75 11.98 22.60
C ASN A 158 5.97 13.29 22.82
N LEU A 159 4.68 13.32 22.44
CA LEU A 159 3.80 14.47 22.69
C LEU A 159 3.43 14.60 24.17
N VAL A 160 3.17 13.50 24.90
CA VAL A 160 2.93 13.56 26.35
C VAL A 160 4.13 14.13 27.09
N ALA A 161 5.35 13.76 26.70
CA ALA A 161 6.59 14.27 27.29
C ALA A 161 6.81 15.80 27.10
N GLN A 162 6.05 16.43 26.20
CA GLN A 162 6.08 17.89 25.95
C GLN A 162 4.96 18.65 26.67
N MET A 163 4.05 17.96 27.37
CA MET A 163 2.92 18.60 28.06
C MET A 163 3.32 19.20 29.42
N PRO A 164 2.62 20.24 29.90
CA PRO A 164 2.68 20.65 31.29
C PRO A 164 2.28 19.49 32.22
N GLN A 165 2.99 19.33 33.34
CA GLN A 165 2.75 18.28 34.33
C GLN A 165 1.55 18.60 35.26
N GLU A 166 0.48 19.18 34.70
CA GLU A 166 -0.73 19.58 35.43
C GLU A 166 -1.96 18.84 34.87
N GLY A 167 -2.63 18.05 35.72
CA GLY A 167 -3.86 17.33 35.37
C GLY A 167 -3.62 15.92 34.85
N ASN A 168 -4.31 15.50 33.78
CA ASN A 168 -4.40 14.10 33.34
C ASN A 168 -3.13 13.55 32.63
N ALA A 169 -1.99 14.26 32.71
CA ALA A 169 -0.75 13.89 32.02
C ALA A 169 -0.26 12.46 32.37
N GLY A 170 -0.20 12.11 33.66
CA GLY A 170 0.18 10.76 34.11
C GLY A 170 -0.74 9.64 33.58
N CYS A 171 -2.05 9.92 33.44
CA CYS A 171 -2.99 8.98 32.81
C CYS A 171 -2.71 8.77 31.32
N MET A 172 -2.35 9.84 30.59
CA MET A 172 -1.99 9.77 29.17
C MET A 172 -0.63 9.10 28.96
N LEU A 173 0.33 9.32 29.85
CA LEU A 173 1.65 8.67 29.83
C LEU A 173 1.50 7.16 30.03
N ALA A 174 0.73 6.75 31.05
CA ALA A 174 0.43 5.34 31.29
C ALA A 174 -0.35 4.69 30.13
N ASP A 175 -1.32 5.38 29.51
CA ASP A 175 -2.04 4.85 28.34
C ASP A 175 -1.11 4.73 27.11
N ALA A 176 -0.18 5.67 26.90
CA ALA A 176 0.83 5.59 25.83
C ALA A 176 1.77 4.38 26.00
N HIS A 177 2.30 4.16 27.20
CA HIS A 177 3.10 2.95 27.50
C HIS A 177 2.27 1.66 27.40
N ASN A 178 0.99 1.69 27.79
CA ASN A 178 0.07 0.57 27.59
C ASN A 178 -0.12 0.22 26.11
N ASN A 179 -0.26 1.22 25.24
CA ASN A 179 -0.44 1.03 23.81
C ASN A 179 0.83 0.47 23.14
N LEU A 180 2.02 0.93 23.55
CA LEU A 180 3.29 0.33 23.12
C LEU A 180 3.45 -1.12 23.61
N GLY A 181 3.00 -1.42 24.83
CA GLY A 181 2.96 -2.78 25.36
C GLY A 181 2.02 -3.70 24.60
N LEU A 182 0.84 -3.20 24.22
CA LEU A 182 -0.13 -3.89 23.35
C LEU A 182 0.46 -4.15 21.95
N MET A 183 1.07 -3.14 21.31
CA MET A 183 1.76 -3.29 20.03
C MET A 183 2.86 -4.36 20.10
N LYS A 184 3.73 -4.35 21.13
CA LYS A 184 4.77 -5.37 21.30
C LYS A 184 4.19 -6.76 21.60
N MET A 185 3.04 -6.88 22.26
CA MET A 185 2.34 -8.15 22.44
C MET A 185 1.81 -8.69 21.11
N VAL A 186 1.19 -7.84 20.29
CA VAL A 186 0.67 -8.19 18.95
C VAL A 186 1.79 -8.57 17.98
N PHE A 187 2.97 -7.96 18.13
CA PHE A 187 4.18 -8.31 17.38
C PHE A 187 4.97 -9.51 17.98
N ASP A 188 4.37 -10.35 18.83
CA ASP A 188 5.00 -11.49 19.53
C ASP A 188 6.37 -11.15 20.15
N ASP A 189 6.47 -9.98 20.81
CA ASP A 189 7.54 -9.64 21.75
C ASP A 189 6.96 -9.59 23.16
N HIS A 190 6.71 -10.78 23.70
CA HIS A 190 6.16 -10.98 25.04
C HIS A 190 7.11 -10.53 26.17
N ARG A 191 8.35 -10.13 25.89
CA ARG A 191 9.32 -9.65 26.90
C ARG A 191 9.28 -8.13 27.00
N GLU A 192 9.33 -7.41 25.89
CA GLU A 192 9.17 -5.96 25.91
C GLU A 192 7.73 -5.56 26.26
N ALA A 193 6.72 -6.32 25.79
CA ALA A 193 5.33 -6.10 26.20
C ALA A 193 5.13 -6.13 27.73
N GLU A 194 5.76 -7.08 28.42
CA GLU A 194 5.71 -7.18 29.90
C GLU A 194 6.31 -5.92 30.55
N LYS A 195 7.47 -5.46 30.08
CA LYS A 195 8.11 -4.23 30.58
C LYS A 195 7.24 -3.00 30.39
N TYR A 196 6.70 -2.79 29.18
CA TYR A 196 5.87 -1.63 28.86
C TYR A 196 4.60 -1.58 29.72
N LEU A 197 3.92 -2.73 29.90
CA LEU A 197 2.70 -2.81 30.71
C LEU A 197 2.97 -2.64 32.22
N TYR A 198 4.04 -3.21 32.77
CA TYR A 198 4.42 -2.92 34.17
C TYR A 198 4.92 -1.49 34.39
N HIS A 199 5.59 -0.89 33.39
CA HIS A 199 5.95 0.52 33.48
C HIS A 199 4.71 1.41 33.50
N ALA A 200 3.68 1.10 32.69
CA ALA A 200 2.39 1.78 32.71
C ALA A 200 1.67 1.65 34.07
N LEU A 201 1.71 0.47 34.72
CA LEU A 201 1.23 0.33 36.10
C LEU A 201 2.04 1.18 37.08
N LYS A 202 3.38 1.15 36.99
CA LYS A 202 4.24 1.95 37.87
C LYS A 202 3.95 3.45 37.72
N ILE A 203 3.74 3.94 36.49
CA ILE A 203 3.33 5.34 36.24
C ILE A 203 1.96 5.62 36.89
N CYS A 204 1.00 4.69 36.83
CA CYS A 204 -0.27 4.86 37.54
C CYS A 204 -0.10 4.92 39.08
N ASP A 205 0.91 4.27 39.65
CA ASP A 205 1.19 4.32 41.10
C ASP A 205 2.05 5.54 41.50
N ASP A 206 3.06 5.90 40.71
CA ASP A 206 3.93 7.07 40.91
C ASP A 206 3.13 8.39 40.79
N GLU A 207 2.19 8.47 39.84
CA GLU A 207 1.34 9.65 39.56
C GLU A 207 0.01 9.65 40.36
N GLU A 208 -0.09 8.82 41.41
CA GLU A 208 -1.29 8.63 42.27
C GLU A 208 -2.62 8.41 41.50
N VAL A 209 -2.57 7.84 40.29
CA VAL A 209 -3.75 7.61 39.45
C VAL A 209 -4.72 6.69 40.17
N ALA A 210 -5.95 7.17 40.39
CA ALA A 210 -6.97 6.51 41.20
C ALA A 210 -7.11 5.00 40.90
N PRO A 211 -7.22 4.11 41.91
CA PRO A 211 -7.27 2.66 41.70
C PRO A 211 -8.37 2.17 40.74
N ASN A 212 -9.52 2.86 40.73
CA ASN A 212 -10.67 2.55 39.87
C ASN A 212 -10.67 3.42 38.59
N ASN A 213 -9.51 3.61 37.95
CA ASN A 213 -9.37 4.36 36.70
C ASN A 213 -9.34 3.39 35.49
N GLU A 214 -10.00 3.75 34.38
CA GLU A 214 -10.04 2.94 33.17
C GLU A 214 -8.66 2.61 32.58
N VAL A 215 -7.66 3.48 32.76
CA VAL A 215 -6.28 3.21 32.30
C VAL A 215 -5.71 1.97 33.02
N ARG A 216 -5.93 1.85 34.35
CA ARG A 216 -5.54 0.66 35.12
C ARG A 216 -6.27 -0.60 34.65
N SER A 217 -7.56 -0.49 34.31
CA SER A 217 -8.33 -1.59 33.69
C SER A 217 -7.68 -2.02 32.36
N ARG A 218 -7.45 -1.09 31.42
CA ARG A 218 -6.83 -1.41 30.12
C ARG A 218 -5.45 -2.05 30.24
N ILE A 219 -4.64 -1.67 31.23
CA ILE A 219 -3.34 -2.29 31.49
C ILE A 219 -3.50 -3.71 32.05
N HIS A 220 -4.41 -3.92 33.00
CA HIS A 220 -4.71 -5.25 33.54
C HIS A 220 -5.36 -6.18 32.50
N HIS A 221 -6.20 -5.65 31.62
CA HIS A 221 -6.76 -6.37 30.47
C HIS A 221 -5.64 -6.95 29.58
N ASN A 222 -4.68 -6.10 29.20
CA ASN A 222 -3.53 -6.47 28.38
C ASN A 222 -2.57 -7.43 29.10
N LEU A 223 -2.30 -7.24 30.40
CA LEU A 223 -1.52 -8.19 31.20
C LEU A 223 -2.21 -9.57 31.32
N GLY A 224 -3.54 -9.60 31.42
CA GLY A 224 -4.34 -10.82 31.39
C GLY A 224 -4.16 -11.60 30.09
N ARG A 225 -4.31 -10.93 28.93
CA ARG A 225 -4.03 -11.49 27.60
C ARG A 225 -2.58 -11.98 27.49
N LEU A 226 -1.61 -11.16 27.90
CA LEU A 226 -0.18 -11.47 27.84
C LEU A 226 0.21 -12.72 28.65
N TYR A 227 -0.31 -12.85 29.87
CA TYR A 227 0.00 -14.01 30.73
C TYR A 227 -0.75 -15.27 30.31
N THR A 228 -1.92 -15.15 29.70
CA THR A 228 -2.62 -16.29 29.07
C THR A 228 -1.77 -16.88 27.96
N GLU A 229 -1.25 -16.06 27.05
CA GLU A 229 -0.35 -16.54 25.99
C GLU A 229 1.02 -16.98 26.51
N ARG A 230 1.47 -16.56 27.70
CA ARG A 230 2.65 -17.11 28.38
C ARG A 230 2.34 -18.38 29.19
N ARG A 231 1.09 -18.87 29.17
CA ARG A 231 0.56 -20.00 29.99
C ARG A 231 0.77 -19.82 31.50
N ASN A 232 0.84 -18.56 31.97
CA ASN A 232 0.97 -18.21 33.39
C ASN A 232 -0.41 -17.95 34.00
N TRP A 233 -1.19 -19.03 34.13
CA TRP A 233 -2.63 -18.98 34.38
C TRP A 233 -3.04 -18.22 35.66
N GLN A 234 -2.20 -18.21 36.69
CA GLN A 234 -2.49 -17.54 37.96
C GLN A 234 -2.50 -16.02 37.80
N TYR A 235 -1.39 -15.43 37.33
CA TYR A 235 -1.28 -14.00 37.09
C TYR A 235 -2.26 -13.51 36.01
N ALA A 236 -2.52 -14.34 34.99
CA ALA A 236 -3.56 -14.06 33.99
C ALA A 236 -4.93 -13.87 34.66
N LYS A 237 -5.33 -14.80 35.54
CA LYS A 237 -6.60 -14.74 36.26
C LYS A 237 -6.69 -13.54 37.20
N GLU A 238 -5.63 -13.25 37.93
CA GLU A 238 -5.55 -12.11 38.87
C GLU A 238 -5.76 -10.78 38.14
N HIS A 239 -5.04 -10.53 37.04
CA HIS A 239 -5.22 -9.30 36.27
C HIS A 239 -6.60 -9.19 35.59
N MET A 240 -7.14 -10.29 35.03
CA MET A 240 -8.52 -10.29 34.49
C MET A 240 -9.57 -9.99 35.56
N GLN A 241 -9.39 -10.50 36.78
CA GLN A 241 -10.30 -10.21 37.89
C GLN A 241 -10.23 -8.75 38.33
N LEU A 242 -9.05 -8.12 38.31
CA LEU A 242 -8.88 -6.69 38.55
C LEU A 242 -9.52 -5.83 37.44
N ASP A 243 -9.32 -6.18 36.17
CA ASP A 243 -9.95 -5.50 35.03
C ASP A 243 -11.49 -5.50 35.14
N ILE A 244 -12.09 -6.69 35.31
CA ILE A 244 -13.54 -6.87 35.52
C ILE A 244 -14.03 -6.08 36.75
N MET A 245 -13.24 -6.04 37.83
CA MET A 245 -13.61 -5.30 39.04
C MET A 245 -13.61 -3.78 38.82
N ILE A 246 -12.59 -3.23 38.16
CA ILE A 246 -12.49 -1.80 37.86
C ILE A 246 -13.62 -1.40 36.89
N CYS A 247 -13.86 -2.17 35.82
CA CYS A 247 -14.94 -1.90 34.87
C CYS A 247 -16.31 -1.80 35.55
N LYS A 248 -16.63 -2.71 36.49
CA LYS A 248 -17.87 -2.66 37.29
C LYS A 248 -18.00 -1.41 38.15
N VAL A 249 -16.90 -0.97 38.76
CA VAL A 249 -16.91 0.21 39.66
C VAL A 249 -17.00 1.52 38.88
N VAL A 250 -16.42 1.58 37.68
CA VAL A 250 -16.58 2.70 36.74
C VAL A 250 -17.97 2.69 36.08
N GLY A 251 -18.57 1.51 35.89
CA GLY A 251 -19.82 1.33 35.13
C GLY A 251 -19.61 1.02 33.64
N ASN A 252 -18.37 0.72 33.22
CA ASN A 252 -18.02 0.43 31.83
C ASN A 252 -18.43 -1.01 31.48
N LEU A 253 -19.66 -1.17 30.97
CA LEU A 253 -20.23 -2.47 30.60
C LEU A 253 -19.47 -3.16 29.45
N GLN A 254 -18.99 -2.40 28.46
CA GLN A 254 -18.23 -2.97 27.34
C GLN A 254 -16.89 -3.53 27.83
N GLY A 255 -16.21 -2.83 28.75
CA GLY A 255 -15.02 -3.29 29.44
C GLY A 255 -15.27 -4.55 30.27
N GLU A 256 -16.37 -4.62 31.04
CA GLU A 256 -16.72 -5.85 31.77
C GLU A 256 -16.93 -7.03 30.81
N VAL A 257 -17.62 -6.84 29.68
CA VAL A 257 -17.82 -7.92 28.68
C VAL A 257 -16.48 -8.38 28.11
N LYS A 258 -15.59 -7.46 27.72
CA LYS A 258 -14.25 -7.78 27.19
C LYS A 258 -13.37 -8.49 28.21
N GLY A 259 -13.37 -8.05 29.47
CA GLY A 259 -12.67 -8.74 30.57
C GLY A 259 -13.24 -10.14 30.85
N LEU A 260 -14.56 -10.33 30.71
CA LEU A 260 -15.20 -11.65 30.84
C LEU A 260 -14.88 -12.59 29.68
N ILE A 261 -14.76 -12.09 28.44
CA ILE A 261 -14.29 -12.89 27.30
C ILE A 261 -12.90 -13.43 27.62
N ASN A 262 -11.94 -12.57 27.98
CA ASN A 262 -10.58 -12.99 28.37
C ASN A 262 -10.58 -14.06 29.48
N LEU A 263 -11.46 -13.94 30.48
CA LEU A 263 -11.59 -14.92 31.57
C LEU A 263 -12.23 -16.24 31.12
N GLY A 264 -13.14 -16.19 30.14
CA GLY A 264 -13.68 -17.35 29.43
C GLY A 264 -12.60 -18.06 28.63
N ASP A 265 -11.80 -17.30 27.86
CA ASP A 265 -10.69 -17.80 27.03
C ASP A 265 -9.61 -18.47 27.89
N LEU A 266 -9.29 -17.90 29.05
CA LEU A 266 -8.42 -18.52 30.05
C LEU A 266 -9.00 -19.83 30.60
N SER A 267 -10.32 -19.89 30.79
CA SER A 267 -11.02 -21.10 31.25
C SER A 267 -11.03 -22.19 30.16
N PHE A 268 -11.22 -21.81 28.89
CA PHE A 268 -11.11 -22.69 27.72
C PHE A 268 -9.67 -23.19 27.49
N LYS A 269 -8.67 -22.30 27.53
CA LYS A 269 -7.23 -22.65 27.42
C LYS A 269 -6.69 -23.46 28.59
N THR A 270 -7.43 -23.54 29.71
CA THR A 270 -7.20 -24.46 30.83
C THR A 270 -8.14 -25.67 30.86
N GLN A 271 -8.97 -25.85 29.81
CA GLN A 271 -9.90 -26.97 29.59
C GLN A 271 -11.01 -27.11 30.66
N ASN A 272 -11.35 -26.00 31.32
CA ASN A 272 -12.47 -25.89 32.25
C ASN A 272 -13.73 -25.40 31.50
N TYR A 273 -14.18 -26.19 30.52
CA TYR A 273 -15.23 -25.82 29.56
C TYR A 273 -16.55 -25.40 30.23
N GLU A 274 -16.98 -26.10 31.29
CA GLU A 274 -18.18 -25.72 32.04
C GLU A 274 -18.10 -24.28 32.58
N ASP A 275 -16.93 -23.86 33.09
CA ASP A 275 -16.75 -22.54 33.67
C ASP A 275 -16.61 -21.47 32.58
N ALA A 276 -15.94 -21.78 31.47
CA ALA A 276 -15.96 -20.94 30.27
C ALA A 276 -17.41 -20.68 29.79
N MET A 277 -18.21 -21.74 29.68
CA MET A 277 -19.64 -21.69 29.32
C MET A 277 -20.46 -20.82 30.29
N LYS A 278 -20.21 -20.91 31.61
CA LYS A 278 -20.85 -20.04 32.63
C LYS A 278 -20.43 -18.59 32.46
N ILE A 279 -19.15 -18.32 32.17
CA ILE A 279 -18.59 -16.97 32.01
C ILE A 279 -19.10 -16.30 30.73
N TYR A 280 -19.04 -16.98 29.57
CA TYR A 280 -19.53 -16.39 28.32
C TYR A 280 -21.05 -16.15 28.35
N LYS A 281 -21.86 -17.04 28.96
CA LYS A 281 -23.30 -16.78 29.18
C LYS A 281 -23.54 -15.53 30.04
N ARG A 282 -22.70 -15.27 31.04
CA ARG A 282 -22.73 -14.03 31.83
C ARG A 282 -22.34 -12.80 30.99
N ALA A 283 -21.34 -12.91 30.12
CA ALA A 283 -20.97 -11.86 29.17
C ALA A 283 -22.13 -11.56 28.19
N LEU A 284 -22.77 -12.59 27.64
CA LEU A 284 -23.93 -12.47 26.73
C LEU A 284 -25.11 -11.73 27.40
N THR A 285 -25.32 -11.98 28.69
CA THR A 285 -26.36 -11.31 29.51
C THR A 285 -26.05 -9.83 29.78
N ILE A 286 -24.80 -9.39 29.61
CA ILE A 286 -24.39 -7.99 29.79
C ILE A 286 -24.37 -7.26 28.44
N VAL A 287 -23.82 -7.86 27.38
CA VAL A 287 -23.81 -7.27 26.03
C VAL A 287 -25.22 -7.10 25.47
N GLY A 288 -26.17 -7.99 25.80
CA GLY A 288 -27.60 -7.83 25.48
C GLY A 288 -28.33 -6.68 26.17
N LYS A 289 -27.60 -5.76 26.83
CA LYS A 289 -28.09 -4.46 27.35
C LYS A 289 -27.57 -3.27 26.54
N LEU A 290 -26.68 -3.51 25.58
CA LEU A 290 -26.11 -2.56 24.64
C LEU A 290 -26.81 -2.79 23.30
N GLN A 291 -27.07 -1.74 22.51
CA GLN A 291 -27.80 -1.88 21.25
C GLN A 291 -26.83 -2.19 20.09
N ASP A 292 -25.94 -1.26 19.77
CA ASP A 292 -25.09 -1.32 18.56
C ASP A 292 -23.77 -2.09 18.80
N GLU A 293 -23.80 -3.13 19.65
CA GLU A 293 -22.64 -3.97 20.01
C GLU A 293 -22.77 -5.40 19.44
N ASP A 294 -23.48 -5.57 18.32
CA ASP A 294 -23.75 -6.88 17.72
C ASP A 294 -22.50 -7.68 17.37
N ALA A 295 -21.41 -7.02 16.98
CA ALA A 295 -20.12 -7.68 16.74
C ALA A 295 -19.51 -8.27 18.02
N LEU A 296 -19.68 -7.59 19.17
CA LEU A 296 -19.25 -8.09 20.48
C LEU A 296 -20.18 -9.21 20.97
N ALA A 297 -21.48 -9.09 20.71
CA ALA A 297 -22.44 -10.15 20.99
C ALA A 297 -22.19 -11.40 20.13
N ALA A 298 -21.88 -11.24 18.84
CA ALA A 298 -21.51 -12.32 17.93
C ALA A 298 -20.25 -13.06 18.39
N ASN A 299 -19.19 -12.33 18.76
CA ASN A 299 -17.97 -12.91 19.35
C ASN A 299 -18.27 -13.77 20.60
N VAL A 300 -19.17 -13.32 21.49
CA VAL A 300 -19.58 -14.12 22.65
C VAL A 300 -20.40 -15.36 22.24
N ARG A 301 -21.25 -15.29 21.21
CA ARG A 301 -22.00 -16.44 20.66
C ARG A 301 -21.06 -17.46 19.99
N GLU A 302 -20.10 -16.99 19.21
CA GLU A 302 -19.02 -17.77 18.55
C GLU A 302 -18.21 -18.55 19.59
N ASN A 303 -17.70 -17.88 20.62
CA ASN A 303 -17.00 -18.52 21.74
C ASN A 303 -17.86 -19.54 22.50
N ILE A 304 -19.16 -19.28 22.68
CA ILE A 304 -20.10 -20.25 23.26
C ILE A 304 -20.24 -21.51 22.40
N GLN A 305 -20.20 -21.39 21.06
CA GLN A 305 -20.27 -22.54 20.16
C GLN A 305 -18.97 -23.35 20.21
N VAL A 306 -17.81 -22.69 20.06
CA VAL A 306 -16.48 -23.31 20.14
C VAL A 306 -16.27 -24.11 21.44
N VAL A 307 -16.86 -23.67 22.56
CA VAL A 307 -16.85 -24.45 23.82
C VAL A 307 -17.64 -25.76 23.70
N LYS A 308 -18.85 -25.76 23.10
CA LYS A 308 -19.65 -26.98 22.91
C LYS A 308 -18.92 -28.00 22.02
N ASP A 309 -18.37 -27.51 20.92
CA ASP A 309 -17.70 -28.36 19.92
C ASP A 309 -16.46 -29.01 20.54
N ALA A 310 -15.72 -28.25 21.37
CA ALA A 310 -14.60 -28.77 22.14
C ALA A 310 -15.04 -29.76 23.24
N GLU A 311 -16.19 -29.56 23.90
CA GLU A 311 -16.76 -30.53 24.84
C GLU A 311 -17.12 -31.86 24.14
N GLU A 312 -17.72 -31.81 22.94
CA GLU A 312 -18.02 -33.02 22.17
C GLU A 312 -16.75 -33.74 21.71
N ILE A 313 -15.79 -33.03 21.12
CA ILE A 313 -14.52 -33.63 20.68
C ILE A 313 -13.74 -34.22 21.88
N MET A 314 -13.83 -33.62 23.07
CA MET A 314 -13.25 -34.18 24.29
C MET A 314 -13.96 -35.46 24.77
N GLN A 315 -15.27 -35.61 24.54
CA GLN A 315 -15.99 -36.88 24.76
C GLN A 315 -15.58 -37.95 23.74
N GLU A 316 -15.49 -37.60 22.46
CA GLU A 316 -14.94 -38.43 21.36
C GLU A 316 -13.54 -38.95 21.72
N LEU A 317 -12.62 -38.03 22.07
CA LEU A 317 -11.24 -38.32 22.46
C LEU A 317 -11.19 -39.27 23.67
N SER A 318 -12.06 -39.07 24.66
CA SER A 318 -12.17 -39.94 25.84
C SER A 318 -12.64 -41.36 25.48
N LYS A 319 -13.68 -41.49 24.63
CA LYS A 319 -14.13 -42.79 24.07
C LYS A 319 -13.00 -43.45 23.26
N GLY A 320 -12.21 -42.66 22.54
CA GLY A 320 -11.06 -43.09 21.73
C GLY A 320 -9.86 -43.58 22.53
N LEU A 321 -9.50 -42.90 23.63
CA LEU A 321 -8.44 -43.32 24.55
C LEU A 321 -8.71 -44.69 25.18
N LEU A 322 -9.97 -45.01 25.49
CA LEU A 322 -10.37 -46.34 25.96
C LEU A 322 -10.22 -47.43 24.88
N LYS A 323 -10.49 -47.11 23.60
CA LYS A 323 -10.23 -48.01 22.46
C LYS A 323 -8.72 -48.24 22.28
N LEU A 324 -7.90 -47.19 22.40
CA LEU A 324 -6.44 -47.28 22.33
C LEU A 324 -5.86 -48.15 23.46
N GLN A 325 -6.32 -47.99 24.70
CA GLN A 325 -5.83 -48.78 25.83
C GLN A 325 -6.12 -50.28 25.66
N LYS A 326 -7.23 -50.65 25.01
CA LYS A 326 -7.53 -52.04 24.64
C LYS A 326 -6.56 -52.56 23.57
N LEU A 327 -6.35 -51.79 22.49
CA LEU A 327 -5.41 -52.14 21.41
C LEU A 327 -3.96 -52.28 21.91
N GLN A 328 -3.50 -51.42 22.83
CA GLN A 328 -2.13 -51.50 23.38
C GLN A 328 -1.85 -52.75 24.22
N ARG A 329 -2.88 -53.50 24.63
CA ARG A 329 -2.73 -54.83 25.25
C ARG A 329 -2.49 -55.91 24.19
N ASP A 330 -3.07 -55.77 23.00
CA ASP A 330 -2.76 -56.64 21.85
C ASP A 330 -1.56 -56.12 21.05
N LYS A 331 -0.37 -56.58 21.45
CA LYS A 331 0.91 -56.22 20.80
C LYS A 331 1.02 -56.62 19.33
N ARG A 332 0.05 -57.35 18.75
CA ARG A 332 0.14 -57.87 17.37
C ARG A 332 -0.22 -56.84 16.29
N ASN A 333 -0.95 -55.76 16.60
CA ASN A 333 -1.52 -54.87 15.57
C ASN A 333 -1.07 -53.40 15.63
N VAL A 334 0.26 -53.18 15.51
CA VAL A 334 0.88 -51.84 15.55
C VAL A 334 0.36 -50.90 14.45
N LYS A 335 -0.06 -51.42 13.28
CA LYS A 335 -0.62 -50.57 12.20
C LYS A 335 -1.97 -49.96 12.60
N LYS A 336 -2.88 -50.73 13.21
CA LYS A 336 -4.15 -50.19 13.75
C LYS A 336 -3.92 -49.25 14.94
N GLU A 337 -2.95 -49.55 15.80
CA GLU A 337 -2.53 -48.66 16.90
C GLU A 337 -2.06 -47.29 16.36
N TYR A 338 -1.20 -47.27 15.32
CA TYR A 338 -0.69 -46.04 14.72
C TYR A 338 -1.80 -45.18 14.09
N ILE A 339 -2.72 -45.81 13.34
CA ILE A 339 -3.84 -45.10 12.68
C ILE A 339 -4.78 -44.49 13.73
N LEU A 340 -5.13 -45.24 14.79
CA LEU A 340 -5.95 -44.69 15.88
C LEU A 340 -5.22 -43.57 16.62
N LEU A 341 -3.91 -43.71 16.89
CA LEU A 341 -3.11 -42.63 17.46
C LEU A 341 -3.14 -41.37 16.58
N GLY A 342 -3.14 -41.51 15.25
CA GLY A 342 -3.34 -40.39 14.31
C GLY A 342 -4.65 -39.65 14.54
N LYS A 343 -5.81 -40.34 14.56
CA LYS A 343 -7.10 -39.68 14.85
C LYS A 343 -7.10 -39.00 16.24
N LEU A 344 -6.57 -39.67 17.28
CA LEU A 344 -6.55 -39.10 18.62
C LEU A 344 -5.60 -37.90 18.76
N VAL A 345 -4.50 -37.87 18.01
CA VAL A 345 -3.59 -36.71 17.93
C VAL A 345 -4.31 -35.54 17.27
N SER A 346 -4.92 -35.74 16.10
CA SER A 346 -5.73 -34.71 15.43
C SER A 346 -6.86 -34.18 16.32
N GLN A 347 -7.61 -35.04 17.01
CA GLN A 347 -8.66 -34.61 17.95
C GLN A 347 -8.12 -33.80 19.14
N ALA A 348 -6.94 -34.15 19.67
CA ALA A 348 -6.29 -33.38 20.73
C ALA A 348 -5.70 -32.05 20.24
N GLU A 349 -5.42 -31.92 18.93
CA GLU A 349 -4.96 -30.71 18.25
C GLU A 349 -6.12 -29.73 18.05
N THR A 350 -7.26 -30.19 17.53
CA THR A 350 -8.47 -29.37 17.33
C THR A 350 -8.93 -28.67 18.62
N VAL A 351 -8.95 -29.39 19.75
CA VAL A 351 -9.33 -28.80 21.06
C VAL A 351 -8.17 -28.11 21.79
N CYS A 352 -7.04 -27.87 21.11
CA CYS A 352 -5.84 -27.23 21.65
C CYS A 352 -5.29 -27.85 22.95
N ASN A 353 -5.54 -29.15 23.20
CA ASN A 353 -5.10 -29.84 24.41
C ASN A 353 -3.65 -30.32 24.25
N TRP A 354 -2.72 -29.35 24.20
CA TRP A 354 -1.31 -29.56 23.90
C TRP A 354 -0.61 -30.55 24.86
N ASP A 355 -1.07 -30.64 26.11
CA ASP A 355 -0.58 -31.59 27.11
C ASP A 355 -1.08 -33.03 26.88
N MET A 356 -2.23 -33.23 26.23
CA MET A 356 -2.66 -34.55 25.72
C MET A 356 -2.02 -34.87 24.37
N PHE A 357 -1.99 -33.91 23.44
CA PHE A 357 -1.30 -34.00 22.16
C PHE A 357 0.16 -34.43 22.32
N LEU A 358 0.90 -33.84 23.27
CA LEU A 358 2.26 -34.25 23.63
C LEU A 358 2.35 -35.71 24.15
N LYS A 359 1.35 -36.21 24.88
CA LYS A 359 1.30 -37.61 25.37
C LYS A 359 1.01 -38.58 24.23
N LEU A 360 0.15 -38.21 23.29
CA LEU A 360 -0.26 -39.05 22.17
C LEU A 360 0.80 -39.09 21.06
N THR A 361 1.35 -37.96 20.63
CA THR A 361 2.47 -37.90 19.66
C THR A 361 3.72 -38.65 20.16
N LYS A 362 4.01 -38.61 21.47
CA LYS A 362 5.06 -39.45 22.10
C LYS A 362 4.77 -40.96 22.00
N GLN A 363 3.51 -41.38 21.95
CA GLN A 363 3.13 -42.78 21.72
C GLN A 363 3.14 -43.12 20.23
N GLN A 364 2.63 -42.25 19.37
CA GLN A 364 2.65 -42.40 17.91
C GLN A 364 4.08 -42.58 17.39
N LYS A 365 5.05 -41.80 17.89
CA LYS A 365 6.48 -42.01 17.59
C LYS A 365 7.03 -43.37 18.05
N ARG A 366 6.53 -43.94 19.15
CA ARG A 366 6.89 -45.31 19.59
C ARG A 366 6.29 -46.36 18.66
N ALA A 367 5.05 -46.15 18.18
CA ALA A 367 4.43 -47.00 17.19
C ALA A 367 5.16 -46.91 15.83
N ALA A 368 5.49 -45.70 15.33
CA ALA A 368 6.31 -45.50 14.13
C ALA A 368 7.65 -46.26 14.21
N LYS A 369 8.37 -46.14 15.35
CA LYS A 369 9.62 -46.88 15.55
C LYS A 369 9.43 -48.41 15.56
N ARG A 370 8.26 -48.93 15.95
CA ARG A 370 7.92 -50.37 15.82
C ARG A 370 7.51 -50.78 14.41
N LEU A 371 7.03 -49.85 13.58
CA LEU A 371 6.72 -50.09 12.16
C LEU A 371 7.99 -50.05 11.28
N GLY A 372 9.08 -49.43 11.74
CA GLY A 372 10.36 -49.35 11.02
C GLY A 372 10.43 -48.27 9.94
N ASP A 373 9.33 -47.55 9.71
CA ASP A 373 9.18 -46.51 8.70
C ASP A 373 9.92 -45.22 9.10
N SER A 374 10.95 -44.84 8.33
CA SER A 374 11.80 -43.68 8.62
C SER A 374 11.08 -42.35 8.44
N GLY A 375 10.16 -42.23 7.48
CA GLY A 375 9.34 -41.04 7.26
C GLY A 375 8.42 -40.79 8.46
N LYS A 376 7.59 -41.78 8.81
CA LYS A 376 6.66 -41.71 9.96
C LYS A 376 7.36 -41.50 11.30
N ILE A 377 8.63 -41.93 11.41
CA ILE A 377 9.47 -41.58 12.56
C ILE A 377 9.80 -40.08 12.54
N GLY A 378 10.26 -39.54 11.41
CA GLY A 378 10.52 -38.11 11.20
C GLY A 378 9.31 -37.24 11.53
N ASP A 379 8.16 -37.50 10.92
CA ASP A 379 6.91 -36.77 11.16
C ASP A 379 6.57 -36.73 12.66
N ALA A 380 6.67 -37.87 13.34
CA ALA A 380 6.42 -38.00 14.77
C ALA A 380 7.56 -37.45 15.68
N PHE A 381 8.71 -37.06 15.12
CA PHE A 381 9.66 -36.14 15.77
C PHE A 381 9.19 -34.68 15.62
N GLY A 382 8.70 -34.29 14.45
CA GLY A 382 8.10 -32.98 14.16
C GLY A 382 6.89 -32.65 15.03
N MET A 383 5.87 -33.53 15.08
CA MET A 383 4.67 -33.31 15.93
C MET A 383 5.01 -33.22 17.43
N VAL A 384 6.03 -33.95 17.90
CA VAL A 384 6.51 -33.84 19.29
C VAL A 384 7.24 -32.51 19.53
N ALA A 385 7.81 -31.89 18.49
CA ALA A 385 8.45 -30.58 18.56
C ALA A 385 7.40 -29.45 18.57
N GLN A 386 6.43 -29.50 17.65
CA GLN A 386 5.23 -28.66 17.61
C GLN A 386 4.49 -28.67 18.96
N ALA A 387 4.31 -29.87 19.55
CA ALA A 387 3.75 -30.01 20.89
C ALA A 387 4.54 -29.20 21.94
N TYR A 388 5.87 -29.23 21.92
CA TYR A 388 6.69 -28.40 22.83
C TYR A 388 6.67 -26.91 22.48
N TYR A 389 6.41 -26.53 21.22
CA TYR A 389 6.28 -25.14 20.78
C TYR A 389 5.02 -24.49 21.37
N HIS A 390 3.84 -25.08 21.20
CA HIS A 390 2.60 -24.55 21.80
C HIS A 390 2.60 -24.61 23.34
N LEU A 391 3.35 -25.55 23.94
CA LEU A 391 3.62 -25.57 25.39
C LEU A 391 4.70 -24.56 25.83
N ARG A 392 5.12 -23.63 24.96
CA ARG A 392 6.20 -22.62 25.09
C ARG A 392 7.51 -23.15 25.70
N SER A 393 7.79 -24.43 25.49
CA SER A 393 9.07 -25.08 25.80
C SER A 393 10.01 -25.00 24.59
N PHE A 394 10.31 -23.80 24.11
CA PHE A 394 11.01 -23.56 22.83
C PHE A 394 12.36 -24.27 22.72
N GLU A 395 13.18 -24.30 23.79
CA GLU A 395 14.41 -25.11 23.85
C GLU A 395 14.20 -26.60 23.58
N LYS A 396 13.05 -27.15 24.01
CA LYS A 396 12.67 -28.53 23.69
C LYS A 396 12.21 -28.60 22.23
N ALA A 397 11.37 -27.67 21.77
CA ALA A 397 10.91 -27.62 20.38
C ALA A 397 12.09 -27.62 19.39
N LYS A 398 13.04 -26.67 19.52
CA LYS A 398 14.32 -26.62 18.77
C LYS A 398 15.00 -27.99 18.71
N LYS A 399 15.17 -28.63 19.87
CA LYS A 399 15.82 -29.95 20.03
C LYS A 399 15.05 -31.14 19.44
N TRP A 400 13.74 -31.02 19.20
CA TRP A 400 12.94 -32.05 18.53
C TRP A 400 12.80 -31.76 17.01
N HIS A 401 12.67 -30.51 16.56
CA HIS A 401 12.70 -30.14 15.14
C HIS A 401 14.05 -30.50 14.48
N LEU A 402 15.17 -30.18 15.15
CA LEU A 402 16.51 -30.56 14.65
C LEU A 402 16.68 -32.08 14.51
N LYS A 403 15.98 -32.88 15.33
CA LYS A 403 15.96 -34.34 15.18
C LYS A 403 15.05 -34.82 14.06
N SER A 404 13.94 -34.12 13.81
CA SER A 404 13.11 -34.33 12.62
C SER A 404 13.96 -34.15 11.36
N PHE A 405 14.62 -33.00 11.23
CA PHE A 405 15.57 -32.70 10.15
C PHE A 405 16.67 -33.77 9.98
N GLN A 406 17.28 -34.22 11.08
CA GLN A 406 18.29 -35.29 11.04
C GLN A 406 17.76 -36.65 10.58
N ILE A 407 16.47 -36.94 10.72
CA ILE A 407 15.84 -38.15 10.18
C ILE A 407 15.51 -37.95 8.70
N SER A 408 14.85 -36.84 8.34
CA SER A 408 14.52 -36.50 6.94
C SER A 408 15.76 -36.48 6.04
N LYS A 409 16.88 -35.93 6.54
CA LYS A 409 18.18 -35.92 5.84
C LYS A 409 18.79 -37.31 5.65
N ARG A 410 18.49 -38.27 6.52
CA ARG A 410 18.92 -39.69 6.37
C ARG A 410 18.04 -40.46 5.39
N SER A 411 16.75 -40.13 5.31
CA SER A 411 15.82 -40.69 4.32
C SER A 411 15.84 -39.95 2.98
N LYS A 412 16.70 -38.93 2.81
CA LYS A 412 16.75 -38.03 1.63
C LYS A 412 15.41 -37.36 1.28
N ASN A 413 14.53 -37.15 2.26
CA ASN A 413 13.31 -36.38 2.05
C ASN A 413 13.66 -34.89 2.15
N LEU A 414 13.62 -34.14 1.04
CA LEU A 414 13.90 -32.69 1.02
C LEU A 414 12.74 -31.87 1.56
N GLU A 415 11.48 -32.25 1.28
CA GLU A 415 10.28 -31.66 1.87
C GLU A 415 10.31 -31.69 3.40
N GLY A 416 10.51 -32.89 3.96
CA GLY A 416 10.66 -33.11 5.40
C GLY A 416 11.94 -32.53 6.00
N GLN A 417 12.90 -32.04 5.20
CA GLN A 417 14.02 -31.23 5.67
C GLN A 417 13.63 -29.75 5.72
N SER A 418 13.04 -29.19 4.66
CA SER A 418 12.57 -27.80 4.61
C SER A 418 11.54 -27.50 5.71
N ILE A 419 10.48 -28.31 5.83
CA ILE A 419 9.45 -28.16 6.88
C ILE A 419 10.06 -28.22 8.29
N ALA A 420 11.03 -29.11 8.50
CA ALA A 420 11.71 -29.23 9.80
C ALA A 420 12.66 -28.06 10.10
N LYS A 421 13.26 -27.42 9.08
CA LYS A 421 14.10 -26.23 9.23
C LYS A 421 13.29 -24.96 9.42
N ASN A 422 12.20 -24.78 8.67
CA ASN A 422 11.27 -23.67 8.84
C ASN A 422 10.69 -23.63 10.26
N ASN A 423 10.22 -24.77 10.77
CA ASN A 423 9.70 -24.87 12.13
C ASN A 423 10.79 -24.83 13.23
N TYR A 424 12.04 -25.17 12.90
CA TYR A 424 13.19 -24.86 13.76
C TYR A 424 13.44 -23.35 13.86
N GLY A 425 13.25 -22.61 12.75
CA GLY A 425 13.26 -21.14 12.72
C GLY A 425 12.14 -20.53 13.58
N ASN A 426 10.90 -21.01 13.46
CA ASN A 426 9.78 -20.57 14.32
C ASN A 426 10.10 -20.76 15.81
N ALA A 427 10.74 -21.87 16.18
CA ALA A 427 11.15 -22.17 17.56
C ALA A 427 12.39 -21.38 18.03
N LEU A 428 13.14 -20.72 17.14
CA LEU A 428 14.20 -19.75 17.47
C LEU A 428 13.62 -18.34 17.62
N ASP A 429 12.73 -17.93 16.71
CA ASP A 429 12.06 -16.63 16.71
C ASP A 429 11.32 -16.38 18.03
N ALA A 430 10.46 -17.34 18.42
CA ALA A 430 9.70 -17.30 19.67
C ALA A 430 10.57 -17.44 20.95
N ASN A 431 11.87 -17.78 20.81
CA ASN A 431 12.84 -17.82 21.90
C ASN A 431 13.65 -16.49 22.01
N GLY A 432 13.59 -15.63 20.98
CA GLY A 432 14.35 -14.38 20.87
C GLY A 432 15.66 -14.48 20.07
N GLU A 433 15.87 -15.57 19.31
CA GLU A 433 17.10 -15.80 18.51
C GLU A 433 16.89 -15.40 17.03
N TRP A 434 16.44 -14.17 16.79
CA TRP A 434 15.91 -13.72 15.49
C TRP A 434 16.88 -13.90 14.31
N GLU A 435 18.18 -13.60 14.47
CA GLU A 435 19.19 -13.85 13.42
C GLU A 435 19.32 -15.33 13.04
N ALA A 436 19.25 -16.22 14.03
CA ALA A 436 19.34 -17.65 13.80
C ALA A 436 18.03 -18.20 13.21
N ALA A 437 16.90 -17.58 13.55
CA ALA A 437 15.61 -17.87 12.93
C ALA A 437 15.60 -17.51 11.44
N LEU A 438 16.06 -16.30 11.10
CA LEU A 438 16.18 -15.85 9.70
C LEU A 438 17.03 -16.81 8.86
N LYS A 439 18.24 -17.14 9.34
CA LYS A 439 19.14 -18.11 8.70
C LYS A 439 18.49 -19.50 8.56
N ALA A 440 17.64 -19.91 9.51
CA ALA A 440 16.91 -21.17 9.43
C ALA A 440 15.72 -21.16 8.46
N TYR A 441 15.12 -19.99 8.19
CA TYR A 441 14.13 -19.81 7.11
C TYR A 441 14.82 -19.75 5.74
N GLU A 442 15.96 -19.06 5.63
CA GLU A 442 16.80 -19.02 4.42
C GLU A 442 17.25 -20.44 4.02
N GLU A 443 17.81 -21.22 4.95
CA GLU A 443 18.10 -22.65 4.74
C GLU A 443 16.86 -23.47 4.33
N ALA A 444 15.67 -23.15 4.86
CA ALA A 444 14.43 -23.86 4.52
C ALA A 444 13.95 -23.55 3.10
N TYR A 445 14.11 -22.29 2.66
CA TYR A 445 13.82 -21.85 1.30
C TYR A 445 14.80 -22.44 0.29
N GLU A 446 16.10 -22.41 0.57
CA GLU A 446 17.15 -23.05 -0.26
C GLU A 446 16.86 -24.53 -0.46
N LEU A 447 16.49 -25.25 0.61
CA LEU A 447 16.11 -26.67 0.54
C LEU A 447 14.87 -26.91 -0.33
N ALA A 448 13.91 -25.99 -0.35
CA ALA A 448 12.69 -26.11 -1.16
C ALA A 448 12.96 -25.85 -2.65
N VAL A 449 13.70 -24.80 -2.97
CA VAL A 449 14.10 -24.49 -4.36
C VAL A 449 15.08 -25.53 -4.93
N SER A 450 15.76 -26.32 -4.08
CA SER A 450 16.77 -27.29 -4.53
C SER A 450 16.26 -28.49 -5.34
N GLU A 451 14.96 -28.78 -5.33
CA GLU A 451 14.35 -29.76 -6.28
C GLU A 451 13.87 -29.08 -7.58
N GLY A 452 13.51 -27.78 -7.52
CA GLY A 452 13.17 -26.95 -8.68
C GLY A 452 12.42 -25.68 -8.28
N GLU A 453 12.46 -24.62 -9.10
CA GLU A 453 11.74 -23.37 -8.81
C GLU A 453 10.21 -23.56 -8.77
N THR A 454 9.69 -24.56 -9.48
CA THR A 454 8.26 -24.94 -9.51
C THR A 454 7.86 -25.99 -8.48
N GLU A 455 8.83 -26.56 -7.74
CA GLU A 455 8.58 -27.65 -6.78
C GLU A 455 8.47 -27.12 -5.34
N MET A 456 7.80 -27.89 -4.47
CA MET A 456 7.64 -27.58 -3.05
C MET A 456 7.15 -26.14 -2.75
N LEU A 457 6.26 -25.61 -3.60
CA LEU A 457 5.86 -24.20 -3.58
C LEU A 457 5.24 -23.76 -2.24
N GLU A 458 4.49 -24.62 -1.54
CA GLU A 458 3.94 -24.29 -0.22
C GLU A 458 5.04 -24.12 0.84
N GLN A 459 6.10 -24.93 0.77
CA GLN A 459 7.26 -24.85 1.64
C GLN A 459 8.13 -23.63 1.28
N GLN A 460 8.29 -23.31 -0.01
CA GLN A 460 8.91 -22.05 -0.47
C GLN A 460 8.14 -20.84 0.09
N LYS A 461 6.82 -20.77 -0.15
CA LYS A 461 5.92 -19.70 0.33
C LYS A 461 6.06 -19.51 1.83
N SER A 462 6.00 -20.59 2.60
CA SER A 462 6.10 -20.53 4.07
C SER A 462 7.42 -19.97 4.57
N ALA A 463 8.54 -20.42 3.99
CA ALA A 463 9.85 -19.90 4.36
C ALA A 463 9.95 -18.40 4.03
N LEU A 464 9.46 -17.97 2.86
CA LEU A 464 9.40 -16.57 2.49
C LEU A 464 8.47 -15.74 3.39
N GLU A 465 7.26 -16.23 3.74
CA GLU A 465 6.34 -15.53 4.66
C GLU A 465 6.96 -15.34 6.05
N ASN A 466 7.71 -16.33 6.55
CA ASN A 466 8.50 -16.19 7.78
C ASN A 466 9.67 -15.21 7.65
N MET A 467 10.37 -15.18 6.51
CA MET A 467 11.40 -14.18 6.24
C MET A 467 10.81 -12.76 6.15
N GLN A 468 9.67 -12.59 5.48
CA GLN A 468 8.98 -11.30 5.36
C GLN A 468 8.53 -10.79 6.73
N TYR A 469 7.98 -11.66 7.58
CA TYR A 469 7.68 -11.34 8.97
C TYR A 469 8.93 -10.92 9.74
N ALA A 470 10.03 -11.67 9.64
CA ALA A 470 11.27 -11.35 10.33
C ALA A 470 11.84 -9.98 9.90
N TYR A 471 11.90 -9.71 8.59
CA TYR A 471 12.37 -8.43 8.06
C TYR A 471 11.46 -7.26 8.49
N ASN A 472 10.14 -7.39 8.41
CA ASN A 472 9.20 -6.34 8.83
C ASN A 472 9.17 -6.09 10.35
N ILE A 473 9.21 -7.13 11.19
CA ILE A 473 8.87 -7.06 12.63
C ILE A 473 10.09 -7.21 13.57
N ARG A 474 11.12 -7.94 13.17
CA ARG A 474 12.31 -8.20 14.01
C ARG A 474 13.53 -7.35 13.62
N PHE A 475 13.63 -6.94 12.36
CA PHE A 475 14.76 -6.17 11.83
C PHE A 475 14.38 -4.78 11.31
N GLU A 476 13.09 -4.51 11.08
CA GLU A 476 12.57 -3.25 10.51
C GLU A 476 13.22 -2.91 9.13
N ASP A 477 13.67 -3.94 8.40
CA ASP A 477 14.24 -3.87 7.05
C ASP A 477 13.14 -4.03 6.00
N PHE A 478 12.44 -2.92 5.76
CA PHE A 478 11.29 -2.88 4.86
C PHE A 478 11.65 -3.04 3.38
N ASP A 479 12.92 -2.91 3.00
CA ASP A 479 13.37 -3.05 1.62
C ASP A 479 13.54 -4.53 1.27
N ARG A 480 14.22 -5.31 2.13
CA ARG A 480 14.23 -6.77 2.00
C ARG A 480 12.86 -7.38 2.21
N ALA A 481 12.02 -6.80 3.06
CA ALA A 481 10.63 -7.24 3.18
C ALA A 481 9.88 -7.13 1.83
N ARG A 482 10.05 -6.04 1.08
CA ARG A 482 9.48 -5.87 -0.27
C ARG A 482 10.12 -6.80 -1.32
N GLU A 483 11.41 -7.07 -1.25
CA GLU A 483 12.05 -8.08 -2.11
C GLU A 483 11.48 -9.48 -1.88
N VAL A 484 11.26 -9.86 -0.61
CA VAL A 484 10.67 -11.13 -0.23
C VAL A 484 9.18 -11.18 -0.59
N GLU A 485 8.44 -10.09 -0.42
CA GLU A 485 7.06 -9.94 -0.88
C GLU A 485 6.92 -10.19 -2.39
N SER A 486 7.81 -9.65 -3.21
CA SER A 486 7.87 -9.94 -4.65
C SER A 486 8.12 -11.43 -4.96
N LYS A 487 8.83 -12.17 -4.08
CA LYS A 487 9.00 -13.63 -4.19
C LYS A 487 7.73 -14.37 -3.74
N ILE A 488 7.11 -13.94 -2.64
CA ILE A 488 5.83 -14.50 -2.16
C ILE A 488 4.74 -14.37 -3.21
N THR A 489 4.60 -13.22 -3.88
CA THR A 489 3.59 -13.03 -4.94
C THR A 489 3.84 -13.95 -6.14
N LYS A 490 5.09 -14.15 -6.55
CA LYS A 490 5.45 -15.13 -7.61
C LYS A 490 5.09 -16.56 -7.20
N VAL A 491 5.44 -16.97 -5.98
CA VAL A 491 5.11 -18.31 -5.48
C VAL A 491 3.60 -18.49 -5.27
N LYS A 492 2.87 -17.48 -4.78
CA LYS A 492 1.39 -17.50 -4.68
C LYS A 492 0.72 -17.66 -6.05
N PHE A 493 1.25 -17.02 -7.10
CA PHE A 493 0.81 -17.22 -8.49
C PHE A 493 1.07 -18.66 -8.95
N LEU A 494 2.28 -19.18 -8.72
CA LEU A 494 2.65 -20.57 -9.07
C LEU A 494 1.87 -21.64 -8.27
N ILE A 495 1.33 -21.32 -7.08
CA ILE A 495 0.45 -22.21 -6.29
C ILE A 495 -0.99 -22.26 -6.84
N ARG A 496 -1.40 -21.30 -7.68
CA ARG A 496 -2.74 -21.26 -8.29
C ARG A 496 -2.74 -21.47 -9.82
N PRO A 497 -2.16 -22.55 -10.36
CA PRO A 497 -2.38 -22.91 -11.76
C PRO A 497 -3.78 -23.53 -11.89
N GLY A 498 -4.74 -22.77 -12.43
CA GLY A 498 -6.10 -23.27 -12.67
C GLY A 498 -7.20 -22.75 -11.73
N HIS A 499 -7.11 -21.50 -11.26
CA HIS A 499 -8.31 -20.74 -10.87
C HIS A 499 -8.43 -19.53 -11.80
N SER A 500 -9.45 -19.54 -12.66
CA SER A 500 -9.89 -18.36 -13.40
C SER A 500 -10.54 -17.37 -12.44
N ALA A 501 -10.52 -16.08 -12.78
CA ALA A 501 -11.19 -15.03 -12.00
C ALA A 501 -12.71 -15.00 -12.29
N ALA A 502 -13.37 -16.15 -12.23
CA ALA A 502 -14.73 -16.36 -12.70
C ALA A 502 -15.71 -16.96 -11.66
N GLU A 503 -15.21 -17.48 -10.53
CA GLU A 503 -16.06 -18.13 -9.50
C GLU A 503 -16.41 -17.23 -8.31
N ASP A 504 -15.88 -16.00 -8.24
CA ASP A 504 -16.36 -14.96 -7.31
C ASP A 504 -17.70 -14.32 -7.76
N GLU A 505 -18.23 -14.67 -8.95
CA GLU A 505 -19.53 -14.22 -9.47
C GLU A 505 -20.39 -15.37 -10.07
N LEU A 506 -20.60 -16.48 -9.35
CA LEU A 506 -21.92 -17.17 -9.23
C LEU A 506 -21.84 -18.49 -8.41
N VAL A 507 -22.40 -18.51 -7.20
CA VAL A 507 -23.16 -19.67 -6.70
C VAL A 507 -24.40 -19.18 -5.97
N CYS A 508 -25.52 -19.18 -6.69
CA CYS A 508 -26.89 -19.10 -6.15
C CYS A 508 -27.80 -19.80 -7.16
N LEU A 509 -27.88 -21.14 -7.09
CA LEU A 509 -29.02 -21.97 -7.51
C LEU A 509 -28.72 -23.45 -7.23
N GLU A 510 -29.70 -24.15 -6.68
CA GLU A 510 -29.66 -25.58 -6.37
C GLU A 510 -29.52 -26.44 -7.64
N THR A 511 -28.89 -27.62 -7.53
CA THR A 511 -29.36 -28.85 -8.19
C THR A 511 -28.69 -30.09 -7.58
N ASP A 512 -29.48 -31.06 -7.15
CA ASP A 512 -28.97 -32.34 -6.62
C ASP A 512 -28.29 -33.21 -7.69
N SER A 513 -27.15 -33.83 -7.36
CA SER A 513 -26.82 -35.17 -7.85
C SER A 513 -25.73 -35.87 -7.04
N ASP A 514 -26.06 -37.04 -6.46
CA ASP A 514 -25.10 -37.92 -5.78
C ASP A 514 -24.06 -38.53 -6.74
N SER A 515 -22.78 -38.54 -6.33
CA SER A 515 -21.92 -39.71 -6.58
C SER A 515 -20.73 -39.80 -5.61
N GLU A 516 -20.59 -40.94 -4.92
CA GLU A 516 -19.43 -41.22 -4.07
C GLU A 516 -18.19 -41.55 -4.92
N HIS A 517 -17.04 -40.89 -4.70
CA HIS A 517 -15.72 -41.47 -5.00
C HIS A 517 -14.66 -41.05 -3.96
N GLN A 518 -13.64 -41.90 -3.75
CA GLN A 518 -12.74 -41.84 -2.60
C GLN A 518 -11.35 -41.26 -2.95
N GLU A 519 -11.00 -40.12 -2.38
CA GLU A 519 -9.63 -39.56 -2.44
C GLU A 519 -8.95 -39.54 -1.06
N ALA A 520 -7.62 -39.71 -1.06
CA ALA A 520 -6.85 -39.94 0.16
C ALA A 520 -6.30 -38.64 0.77
N LYS A 521 -6.72 -38.32 2.01
CA LYS A 521 -6.24 -37.14 2.75
C LYS A 521 -4.71 -37.08 2.87
N LYS A 522 -4.07 -36.26 2.02
CA LYS A 522 -2.71 -35.76 2.23
C LYS A 522 -2.68 -34.84 3.47
N VAL A 523 -1.52 -34.68 4.07
CA VAL A 523 -1.32 -33.78 5.21
C VAL A 523 -0.96 -32.39 4.69
N PRO A 524 -1.71 -31.32 5.01
CA PRO A 524 -1.34 -29.97 4.61
C PRO A 524 -0.14 -29.46 5.43
N PRO A 525 0.75 -28.64 4.84
CA PRO A 525 1.88 -28.09 5.57
C PRO A 525 1.42 -27.04 6.60
N VAL A 526 1.72 -27.28 7.89
CA VAL A 526 1.33 -26.46 9.05
C VAL A 526 2.20 -25.18 9.13
N ASN A 527 2.05 -24.31 8.12
CA ASN A 527 3.16 -23.45 7.69
C ASN A 527 2.73 -22.06 7.18
N SER A 528 1.51 -21.58 7.46
CA SER A 528 1.20 -20.14 7.41
C SER A 528 1.04 -19.59 8.82
N ARG A 529 1.55 -18.38 9.08
CA ARG A 529 1.28 -17.64 10.33
C ARG A 529 -0.13 -17.05 10.30
N LYS A 530 -1.18 -17.89 10.21
CA LYS A 530 -2.56 -17.46 10.50
C LYS A 530 -2.56 -16.89 11.92
N ARG A 531 -2.65 -15.55 12.04
CA ARG A 531 -2.68 -14.80 13.30
C ARG A 531 -3.78 -15.43 14.17
N HIS A 532 -3.46 -15.79 15.41
CA HIS A 532 -4.32 -16.66 16.22
C HIS A 532 -5.58 -15.94 16.75
N ARG A 533 -6.55 -15.70 15.87
CA ARG A 533 -7.96 -15.85 16.22
C ARG A 533 -8.33 -17.32 16.01
N ILE A 534 -9.06 -17.91 16.95
CA ILE A 534 -9.72 -19.20 16.70
C ILE A 534 -10.94 -18.89 15.84
N VAL A 535 -10.79 -19.07 14.53
CA VAL A 535 -11.91 -19.30 13.61
C VAL A 535 -11.60 -20.61 12.91
N LEU A 536 -12.43 -21.61 13.16
CA LEU A 536 -12.54 -22.80 12.35
C LEU A 536 -13.84 -22.62 11.56
N SER A 537 -13.77 -22.77 10.24
CA SER A 537 -14.86 -22.43 9.34
C SER A 537 -15.45 -23.67 8.68
N ASP A 538 -16.70 -23.52 8.26
CA ASP A 538 -17.41 -24.20 7.16
C ASP A 538 -17.58 -25.73 7.24
N ASP A 539 -18.82 -26.18 7.44
CA ASP A 539 -19.65 -26.75 6.36
C ASP A 539 -21.14 -26.80 6.80
N ASP A 540 -22.04 -26.92 5.83
CA ASP A 540 -23.47 -26.56 5.82
C ASP A 540 -24.42 -27.14 6.89
N THR A 541 -25.49 -26.39 7.20
CA THR A 541 -26.87 -26.93 7.11
C THR A 541 -27.96 -25.85 7.01
N GLU A 542 -28.76 -25.95 5.96
CA GLU A 542 -30.10 -25.35 5.78
C GLU A 542 -31.13 -26.06 6.72
N GLU A 543 -32.38 -25.63 6.93
CA GLU A 543 -33.14 -24.40 6.61
C GLU A 543 -34.32 -24.31 7.61
N GLN A 544 -35.06 -23.19 7.65
CA GLN A 544 -36.48 -23.16 7.22
C GLN A 544 -37.24 -21.88 7.59
N GLU A 545 -37.88 -21.35 6.55
CA GLU A 545 -39.18 -20.66 6.47
C GLU A 545 -39.47 -19.36 7.25
N SER A 546 -40.12 -18.46 6.51
CA SER A 546 -40.60 -17.16 6.95
C SER A 546 -42.10 -17.15 7.19
N ALA A 547 -42.57 -16.23 8.04
CA ALA A 547 -43.97 -15.80 8.06
C ALA A 547 -44.03 -14.30 8.38
N SER A 548 -45.05 -13.58 7.90
CA SER A 548 -45.13 -12.12 8.04
C SER A 548 -46.53 -11.58 8.33
N ARG A 549 -46.54 -10.41 8.99
CA ARG A 549 -47.66 -9.44 9.17
C ARG A 549 -48.80 -9.81 10.13
N ALA A 550 -49.46 -8.72 10.57
CA ALA A 550 -50.53 -8.61 11.56
C ALA A 550 -50.15 -9.05 12.99
N GLY A 551 -50.72 -8.49 14.05
CA GLY A 551 -51.69 -7.38 14.15
C GLY A 551 -52.41 -7.44 15.51
N GLU A 552 -52.96 -6.31 15.98
CA GLU A 552 -53.75 -6.19 17.23
C GLU A 552 -52.93 -6.45 18.53
N SER A 553 -52.96 -5.70 19.64
CA SER A 553 -53.88 -4.79 20.34
C SER A 553 -54.73 -5.45 21.45
N GLY A 554 -54.53 -5.02 22.70
CA GLY A 554 -55.58 -5.05 23.74
C GLY A 554 -55.22 -5.65 25.12
N PHE A 555 -55.61 -4.91 26.18
CA PHE A 555 -55.84 -5.34 27.59
C PHE A 555 -54.61 -5.88 28.38
N GLN A 556 -54.32 -5.44 29.62
CA GLN A 556 -55.09 -5.38 30.88
C GLN A 556 -55.42 -6.77 31.49
N ALA A 557 -55.31 -7.01 32.81
CA ALA A 557 -54.73 -6.21 33.90
C ALA A 557 -54.55 -7.02 35.23
N THR A 558 -53.51 -6.66 36.00
CA THR A 558 -53.44 -6.71 37.49
C THR A 558 -53.62 -8.10 38.19
N PRO A 559 -53.78 -8.21 39.53
CA PRO A 559 -52.61 -8.40 40.42
C PRO A 559 -52.75 -9.52 41.50
N GLY A 560 -51.69 -9.81 42.27
CA GLY A 560 -51.81 -10.65 43.49
C GLY A 560 -50.53 -10.98 44.25
N SER A 561 -50.24 -10.24 45.33
CA SER A 561 -49.43 -10.63 46.50
C SER A 561 -50.25 -11.59 47.42
N PRO A 562 -49.73 -12.26 48.50
CA PRO A 562 -48.63 -11.82 49.40
C PRO A 562 -47.68 -12.88 50.06
N GLU A 563 -46.54 -12.39 50.58
CA GLU A 563 -45.83 -12.71 51.85
C GLU A 563 -45.52 -14.20 52.22
N VAL A 564 -44.78 -14.60 53.28
CA VAL A 564 -44.31 -14.00 54.56
C VAL A 564 -42.94 -14.62 54.98
N ILE A 565 -42.31 -14.09 56.05
CA ILE A 565 -41.18 -14.65 56.86
C ILE A 565 -39.76 -14.38 56.28
N GLY A 566 -38.77 -13.91 57.07
CA GLY A 566 -38.79 -13.45 58.47
C GLY A 566 -37.39 -13.13 59.02
N VAL A 567 -37.30 -12.14 59.92
CA VAL A 567 -36.04 -11.66 60.56
C VAL A 567 -35.64 -12.57 61.74
N PRO A 568 -34.34 -12.66 62.12
CA PRO A 568 -33.87 -11.88 63.27
C PRO A 568 -32.44 -11.30 63.11
N SER A 569 -31.93 -10.62 64.14
CA SER A 569 -30.75 -9.74 64.11
C SER A 569 -29.89 -9.83 65.40
N THR A 570 -28.77 -9.09 65.43
CA THR A 570 -27.82 -8.91 66.59
C THR A 570 -26.95 -10.15 66.93
N SER A 571 -25.84 -10.08 67.68
CA SER A 571 -25.18 -8.99 68.42
C SER A 571 -23.63 -9.09 68.44
N GLU A 572 -22.97 -8.17 69.13
CA GLU A 572 -21.51 -8.09 69.39
C GLU A 572 -20.96 -9.22 70.30
N VAL A 573 -19.63 -9.39 70.39
CA VAL A 573 -18.80 -9.25 71.65
C VAL A 573 -17.31 -9.62 71.47
N ARG A 574 -16.48 -9.02 72.35
CA ARG A 574 -15.01 -8.85 72.46
C ARG A 574 -14.10 -10.09 72.70
N SER A 575 -12.82 -9.95 72.27
CA SER A 575 -11.54 -10.24 73.00
C SER A 575 -11.16 -11.69 73.42
N THR A 576 -9.92 -12.08 73.81
CA THR A 576 -8.63 -11.40 74.22
C THR A 576 -7.38 -12.28 73.94
N SER A 577 -6.16 -11.71 74.05
CA SER A 577 -4.84 -12.35 74.37
C SER A 577 -4.22 -13.33 73.36
N GLU A 578 -2.90 -13.59 73.29
CA GLU A 578 -1.71 -13.34 74.16
C GLU A 578 -0.61 -12.54 73.37
N ASN A 579 0.28 -11.71 73.94
CA ASN A 579 1.50 -11.94 74.76
C ASN A 579 2.45 -13.04 74.23
N GLY A 580 3.79 -12.88 74.14
CA GLY A 580 4.69 -11.73 74.37
C GLY A 580 6.19 -12.13 74.25
N ASP A 581 7.09 -11.15 74.11
CA ASP A 581 8.59 -11.21 74.20
C ASP A 581 9.36 -12.19 73.24
N PHE A 582 10.58 -11.93 72.73
CA PHE A 582 11.76 -11.27 73.30
C PHE A 582 12.68 -10.59 72.24
N LEU A 583 13.53 -9.67 72.72
CA LEU A 583 14.59 -8.90 72.02
C LEU A 583 15.96 -9.62 72.08
N PRO A 584 17.04 -9.29 71.29
CA PRO A 584 17.87 -8.08 71.61
C PRO A 584 18.77 -7.42 70.52
N SER A 585 19.26 -6.20 70.88
CA SER A 585 20.53 -5.51 70.51
C SER A 585 20.82 -5.12 69.03
N ASN A 586 21.10 -3.85 68.68
CA ASN A 586 22.18 -2.91 69.07
C ASN A 586 23.59 -3.35 68.56
N ALA A 587 24.46 -2.55 67.94
CA ALA A 587 24.74 -1.11 68.13
C ALA A 587 25.68 -0.47 67.05
N ALA A 588 25.54 0.86 66.84
CA ALA A 588 26.58 1.83 66.40
C ALA A 588 27.21 1.68 64.98
N ARG A 589 27.80 2.71 64.35
CA ARG A 589 28.38 3.99 64.83
C ARG A 589 28.07 5.21 63.93
N THR A 590 28.25 6.39 64.50
CA THR A 590 28.25 7.75 63.91
C THR A 590 29.68 8.36 63.91
N PRO A 591 29.93 9.59 63.40
CA PRO A 591 29.48 10.24 62.16
C PRO A 591 30.72 10.32 61.21
N PRO A 592 31.48 11.42 60.90
CA PRO A 592 31.32 12.89 61.02
C PRO A 592 31.19 13.64 59.65
N PRO A 593 30.84 14.95 59.62
CA PRO A 593 30.76 15.76 58.40
C PRO A 593 31.90 16.80 58.25
N CYS A 594 31.94 17.53 57.12
CA CYS A 594 32.52 18.87 57.02
C CYS A 594 31.77 19.72 55.97
N ASN A 595 31.97 21.05 55.97
CA ASN A 595 31.08 22.03 55.33
C ASN A 595 31.78 22.86 54.20
N PRO A 596 31.54 24.17 53.92
CA PRO A 596 31.38 24.65 52.54
C PRO A 596 32.50 25.60 52.07
N ASN A 597 32.33 26.23 50.90
CA ASN A 597 32.45 27.69 50.68
C ASN A 597 31.96 28.03 49.24
N GLU A 598 31.02 28.97 49.06
CA GLU A 598 31.21 30.37 48.60
C GLU A 598 31.14 30.54 47.06
N SER A 599 30.58 31.60 46.47
CA SER A 599 29.71 32.68 47.02
C SER A 599 29.13 33.56 45.89
N SER A 600 27.90 34.08 46.05
CA SER A 600 27.28 35.22 45.32
C SER A 600 27.16 35.14 43.78
N GLY A 601 26.24 35.82 43.08
CA GLY A 601 25.08 36.67 43.44
C GLY A 601 24.26 36.90 42.14
N ALA A 602 22.93 36.97 42.15
CA ALA A 602 22.12 38.18 42.35
C ALA A 602 22.49 39.38 41.43
N SER A 603 21.57 40.07 40.73
CA SER A 603 20.12 39.85 40.53
C SER A 603 19.48 40.89 39.57
N ALA A 604 18.51 40.47 38.74
CA ALA A 604 17.38 41.27 38.21
C ALA A 604 17.72 42.54 37.35
N ASP A 605 16.81 43.35 36.79
CA ASP A 605 15.33 43.33 36.70
C ASP A 605 14.81 44.17 35.48
N ARG A 606 13.54 43.97 35.06
CA ARG A 606 12.66 44.83 34.19
C ARG A 606 13.11 45.13 32.73
N ALA A 607 12.30 45.10 31.65
CA ALA A 607 10.86 45.12 31.33
C ALA A 607 10.19 46.50 31.07
N ARG A 608 9.61 46.72 29.86
CA ARG A 608 8.28 47.34 29.55
C ARG A 608 8.01 47.70 28.05
N THR A 609 7.14 46.93 27.39
CA THR A 609 5.87 47.30 26.65
C THR A 609 5.78 48.38 25.50
N PRO A 610 4.78 48.28 24.58
CA PRO A 610 4.66 48.98 23.25
C PRO A 610 3.75 50.25 23.29
N PRO A 611 3.08 50.83 22.22
CA PRO A 611 2.87 50.53 20.76
C PRO A 611 3.12 51.81 19.84
N PRO A 612 2.48 52.14 18.66
CA PRO A 612 1.48 51.49 17.76
C PRO A 612 1.60 51.69 16.19
N LEU A 613 0.71 51.02 15.43
CA LEU A 613 -0.04 51.37 14.18
C LEU A 613 0.57 52.14 12.96
N THR A 614 0.62 51.46 11.77
CA THR A 614 0.13 51.79 10.37
C THR A 614 0.27 53.20 9.72
N PRO A 615 0.25 53.40 8.35
CA PRO A 615 -0.01 52.48 7.21
C PRO A 615 0.94 52.60 5.96
N ASN A 616 0.63 51.81 4.91
CA ASN A 616 0.92 51.90 3.44
C ASN A 616 2.34 52.10 2.83
N GLU A 617 2.65 51.15 1.94
CA GLU A 617 3.15 51.28 0.54
C GLU A 617 4.34 52.18 0.18
N SER A 618 5.43 51.54 -0.27
CA SER A 618 5.99 51.69 -1.63
C SER A 618 7.07 50.63 -1.89
N TRP A 619 7.38 50.35 -3.16
CA TRP A 619 8.53 49.51 -3.54
C TRP A 619 9.78 50.38 -3.69
N ASP A 620 10.93 49.94 -3.16
CA ASP A 620 12.21 50.16 -3.84
C ASP A 620 13.30 49.15 -3.39
N ALA A 621 14.41 49.12 -4.12
CA ALA A 621 15.39 48.03 -4.08
C ALA A 621 16.21 47.91 -2.79
N SER A 622 16.53 46.66 -2.41
CA SER A 622 17.65 46.35 -1.51
C SER A 622 18.96 46.80 -2.19
N ALA A 623 19.74 47.73 -1.65
CA ALA A 623 20.37 47.73 -0.33
C ALA A 623 21.48 46.67 -0.22
N ASP A 624 22.52 46.86 -1.03
CA ASP A 624 23.80 46.20 -0.88
C ASP A 624 24.42 46.57 0.49
N ARG A 625 24.57 45.59 1.38
CA ARG A 625 25.29 45.75 2.65
C ARG A 625 26.14 44.51 2.92
N ALA A 626 27.39 44.60 2.50
CA ALA A 626 28.42 43.61 2.78
C ALA A 626 28.52 43.31 4.29
N VAL A 627 28.30 42.05 4.64
CA VAL A 627 28.79 41.49 5.91
C VAL A 627 30.30 41.33 5.77
N ARG A 628 31.07 42.00 6.63
CA ARG A 628 32.51 41.77 6.73
C ARG A 628 32.76 40.33 7.16
N MET A 629 33.64 39.64 6.45
CA MET A 629 34.43 38.55 7.03
C MET A 629 35.86 39.06 7.12
N ASP A 630 36.51 38.87 8.27
CA ASP A 630 37.76 39.55 8.59
C ASP A 630 38.95 39.03 7.79
N VAL A 631 39.78 39.96 7.32
CA VAL A 631 41.01 39.68 6.57
C VAL A 631 42.19 39.75 7.54
N ASP A 632 42.52 38.61 8.16
CA ASP A 632 43.71 38.47 9.02
C ASP A 632 44.49 37.19 8.68
N ASN A 633 45.19 37.21 7.51
CA ASN A 633 46.53 36.64 7.27
C ASN A 633 46.93 36.53 5.76
N VAL A 634 46.82 37.61 4.97
CA VAL A 634 47.57 37.72 3.69
C VAL A 634 48.20 39.11 3.50
N SER A 635 48.79 39.66 4.56
CA SER A 635 49.53 40.94 4.56
C SER A 635 51.04 40.78 4.37
N ASN A 636 51.52 39.58 3.99
CA ASN A 636 52.95 39.24 3.87
C ASN A 636 53.30 38.46 2.58
N LEU A 637 52.89 38.98 1.41
CA LEU A 637 53.39 38.54 0.09
C LEU A 637 53.71 39.73 -0.84
N HIS A 638 54.38 40.76 -0.32
CA HIS A 638 55.10 41.72 -1.17
C HIS A 638 56.54 41.24 -1.34
N GLY A 639 56.85 40.60 -2.47
CA GLY A 639 58.21 40.17 -2.81
C GLY A 639 58.39 38.78 -3.44
N ASP A 640 57.32 38.04 -3.73
CA ASP A 640 57.44 36.75 -4.43
C ASP A 640 57.28 36.93 -5.96
N SER A 641 58.39 36.84 -6.70
CA SER A 641 58.53 37.18 -8.13
C SER A 641 57.87 36.19 -9.11
N ASN A 642 56.75 35.59 -8.71
CA ASN A 642 56.19 34.37 -9.30
C ASN A 642 54.66 34.42 -9.45
N VAL A 643 54.03 35.58 -9.28
CA VAL A 643 52.59 35.79 -9.47
C VAL A 643 52.37 36.75 -10.65
N VAL A 644 51.52 36.35 -11.59
CA VAL A 644 51.18 37.12 -12.79
C VAL A 644 49.73 37.57 -12.71
N HIS A 645 49.48 38.83 -13.10
CA HIS A 645 48.15 39.41 -13.19
C HIS A 645 47.61 39.25 -14.62
N VAL A 646 46.50 38.53 -14.76
CA VAL A 646 45.86 38.25 -16.05
C VAL A 646 44.48 38.89 -16.09
N ASN A 647 44.20 39.70 -17.12
CA ASN A 647 42.89 40.33 -17.29
C ASN A 647 42.04 39.51 -18.26
N VAL A 648 40.87 39.06 -17.79
CA VAL A 648 39.88 38.32 -18.60
C VAL A 648 38.52 38.97 -18.37
N ASP A 649 37.91 39.54 -19.42
CA ASP A 649 36.57 40.17 -19.34
C ASP A 649 36.48 41.24 -18.22
N GLY A 650 37.54 42.04 -18.04
CA GLY A 650 37.64 43.07 -17.00
C GLY A 650 37.90 42.53 -15.59
N HIS A 651 38.04 41.22 -15.41
CA HIS A 651 38.33 40.57 -14.13
C HIS A 651 39.83 40.25 -14.05
N VAL A 652 40.51 40.79 -13.04
CA VAL A 652 41.94 40.52 -12.79
C VAL A 652 42.08 39.24 -11.99
N LEU A 653 42.73 38.24 -12.57
CA LEU A 653 43.07 36.96 -11.94
C LEU A 653 44.55 36.92 -11.57
N HIS A 654 44.86 36.30 -10.43
CA HIS A 654 46.22 36.15 -9.92
C HIS A 654 46.71 34.71 -10.14
N VAL A 655 47.61 34.50 -11.10
CA VAL A 655 48.15 33.18 -11.46
C VAL A 655 49.51 32.99 -10.82
N ASN A 656 49.69 31.95 -10.00
CA ASN A 656 50.98 31.63 -9.38
C ASN A 656 51.76 30.62 -10.23
N LEU A 657 52.88 31.05 -10.82
CA LEU A 657 53.70 30.24 -11.73
C LEU A 657 54.28 28.99 -11.05
N LYS A 658 54.50 29.01 -9.72
CA LYS A 658 54.96 27.83 -8.95
C LYS A 658 53.92 26.71 -8.87
N CYS A 659 52.65 26.99 -9.15
CA CYS A 659 51.58 25.99 -9.19
C CYS A 659 51.43 25.33 -10.57
N LEU A 660 52.06 25.90 -11.60
CA LEU A 660 51.97 25.48 -12.99
C LEU A 660 53.17 24.66 -13.48
N SER A 661 54.33 24.77 -12.82
CA SER A 661 55.54 24.07 -13.23
C SER A 661 55.74 22.74 -12.50
N SER A 662 56.29 21.75 -13.21
CA SER A 662 56.55 20.43 -12.65
C SER A 662 57.72 20.43 -11.66
N SER A 663 57.68 19.55 -10.66
CA SER A 663 58.76 19.41 -9.66
C SER A 663 60.12 18.97 -10.24
N GLN A 664 60.17 18.54 -11.50
CA GLN A 664 61.40 18.21 -12.23
C GLN A 664 61.91 19.37 -13.08
N HIS A 665 61.03 20.27 -13.55
CA HIS A 665 61.34 21.40 -14.41
C HIS A 665 60.57 22.65 -13.95
N PRO A 666 61.05 23.38 -12.92
CA PRO A 666 60.34 24.51 -12.32
C PRO A 666 60.27 25.76 -13.22
N GLU A 667 61.15 25.89 -14.23
CA GLU A 667 61.13 26.97 -15.22
C GLU A 667 60.40 26.59 -16.53
N PHE A 668 59.50 25.60 -16.53
CA PHE A 668 58.79 25.16 -17.74
C PHE A 668 57.28 25.23 -17.60
N ILE A 669 56.65 26.13 -18.37
CA ILE A 669 55.19 26.33 -18.46
C ILE A 669 54.83 26.54 -19.93
N THR A 670 53.81 25.86 -20.45
CA THR A 670 53.30 26.08 -21.82
C THR A 670 52.10 27.03 -21.85
N VAL A 671 51.76 27.54 -23.03
CA VAL A 671 50.60 28.42 -23.23
C VAL A 671 49.30 27.69 -22.84
N GLU A 672 49.17 26.42 -23.19
CA GLU A 672 47.99 25.60 -22.92
C GLU A 672 47.78 25.43 -21.41
N ALA A 673 48.81 25.01 -20.67
CA ALA A 673 48.73 24.84 -19.22
C ALA A 673 48.42 26.16 -18.48
N PHE A 674 49.00 27.28 -18.94
CA PHE A 674 48.70 28.59 -18.39
C PHE A 674 47.24 29.02 -18.65
N LEU A 675 46.72 28.79 -19.87
CA LEU A 675 45.33 29.09 -20.21
C LEU A 675 44.32 28.19 -19.49
N GLU A 676 44.65 26.92 -19.25
CA GLU A 676 43.83 26.02 -18.42
C GLU A 676 43.70 26.52 -16.98
N GLU A 677 44.79 26.98 -16.36
CA GLU A 677 44.77 27.53 -15.00
C GLU A 677 44.05 28.89 -14.94
N VAL A 678 44.24 29.76 -15.93
CA VAL A 678 43.45 31.01 -16.06
C VAL A 678 41.96 30.70 -16.18
N LEU A 679 41.57 29.69 -16.98
CA LEU A 679 40.18 29.26 -17.10
C LEU A 679 39.66 28.64 -15.79
N ARG A 680 40.47 27.86 -15.07
CA ARG A 680 40.13 27.29 -13.75
C ARG A 680 39.87 28.40 -12.73
N LEU A 681 40.72 29.42 -12.68
CA LEU A 681 40.57 30.58 -11.80
C LEU A 681 39.36 31.44 -12.20
N TYR A 682 39.11 31.66 -13.50
CA TYR A 682 37.90 32.36 -13.97
C TYR A 682 36.62 31.61 -13.57
N LYS A 683 36.57 30.28 -13.76
CA LYS A 683 35.45 29.43 -13.31
C LYS A 683 35.25 29.51 -11.79
N SER A 684 36.33 29.59 -11.01
CA SER A 684 36.25 29.74 -9.55
C SER A 684 35.80 31.13 -9.09
N ALA A 685 36.05 32.18 -9.88
CA ALA A 685 35.66 33.56 -9.56
C ALA A 685 34.25 33.91 -10.05
N LYS A 686 33.80 33.34 -11.18
CA LYS A 686 32.54 33.66 -11.86
C LYS A 686 31.74 32.39 -12.21
N PRO A 687 31.38 31.54 -11.22
CA PRO A 687 30.79 30.22 -11.47
C PRO A 687 29.37 30.27 -12.07
N GLU A 688 28.63 31.36 -11.86
CA GLU A 688 27.26 31.56 -12.39
C GLU A 688 27.27 32.10 -13.83
N GLY A 689 28.42 32.51 -14.37
CA GLY A 689 28.55 33.09 -15.71
C GLY A 689 28.99 32.11 -16.79
N PRO A 690 28.68 32.38 -18.08
CA PRO A 690 29.20 31.58 -19.20
C PRO A 690 30.73 31.60 -19.20
N HIS A 691 31.34 30.54 -19.72
CA HIS A 691 32.79 30.34 -19.66
C HIS A 691 33.47 30.80 -20.97
N PRO A 692 34.53 31.62 -20.90
CA PRO A 692 35.17 32.16 -22.09
C PRO A 692 36.03 31.12 -22.82
N ILE A 693 35.98 31.12 -24.15
CA ILE A 693 36.86 30.30 -25.01
C ILE A 693 38.17 31.06 -25.23
N LEU A 694 39.10 30.84 -24.31
CA LEU A 694 40.46 31.39 -24.36
C LEU A 694 41.26 30.75 -25.50
N ARG A 695 42.05 31.51 -26.25
CA ARG A 695 42.96 30.97 -27.29
C ARG A 695 44.36 31.54 -27.30
N GLU A 696 44.52 32.85 -27.34
CA GLU A 696 45.84 33.49 -27.49
C GLU A 696 46.22 34.24 -26.23
N LEU A 697 47.48 34.12 -25.83
CA LEU A 697 48.07 34.81 -24.69
C LEU A 697 48.96 35.93 -25.21
N SER A 698 48.74 37.16 -24.73
CA SER A 698 49.48 38.34 -25.21
C SER A 698 50.01 39.21 -24.07
N ILE A 699 51.18 39.82 -24.32
CA ILE A 699 51.81 40.79 -23.42
C ILE A 699 52.05 42.07 -24.23
N GLY A 700 51.46 43.19 -23.80
CA GLY A 700 51.60 44.47 -24.49
C GLY A 700 51.13 44.49 -25.95
N GLY A 701 50.24 43.56 -26.34
CA GLY A 701 49.76 43.38 -27.72
C GLY A 701 50.59 42.43 -28.60
N ALA A 702 51.70 41.88 -28.11
CA ALA A 702 52.43 40.81 -28.79
C ALA A 702 51.93 39.43 -28.35
N ILE A 703 51.60 38.55 -29.30
CA ILE A 703 51.18 37.17 -29.05
C ILE A 703 52.39 36.31 -28.70
N LEU A 704 52.30 35.51 -27.64
CA LEU A 704 53.37 34.59 -27.24
C LEU A 704 53.41 33.33 -28.12
N PRO A 705 54.60 32.81 -28.47
CA PRO A 705 54.74 31.60 -29.28
C PRO A 705 54.40 30.33 -28.48
N SER A 706 53.94 29.29 -29.17
CA SER A 706 53.74 27.96 -28.59
C SER A 706 55.08 27.34 -28.17
N GLY A 707 55.32 27.27 -26.87
CA GLY A 707 56.58 26.83 -26.28
C GLY A 707 56.62 27.12 -24.77
N ASN A 708 57.83 27.20 -24.20
CA ASN A 708 58.02 27.53 -22.79
C ASN A 708 57.97 29.05 -22.56
N ILE A 709 56.88 29.53 -21.97
CA ILE A 709 56.63 30.97 -21.72
C ILE A 709 57.07 31.47 -20.33
N TYR A 710 57.64 30.60 -19.48
CA TYR A 710 58.03 30.95 -18.11
C TYR A 710 58.94 32.20 -18.05
N LYS A 711 59.90 32.30 -18.97
CA LYS A 711 60.89 33.40 -19.00
C LYS A 711 60.37 34.69 -19.61
N ASP A 712 59.18 34.68 -20.17
CA ASP A 712 58.52 35.87 -20.72
C ASP A 712 57.49 36.39 -19.71
N LEU A 713 56.80 35.48 -19.02
CA LEU A 713 55.93 35.78 -17.87
C LEU A 713 56.70 36.30 -16.64
N ALA A 714 57.86 35.72 -16.31
CA ALA A 714 58.65 36.09 -15.13
C ALA A 714 59.42 37.43 -15.24
N LYS A 715 59.17 38.22 -16.30
CA LYS A 715 59.74 39.57 -16.50
C LYS A 715 58.67 40.68 -16.53
N VAL A 716 57.42 40.34 -16.23
CA VAL A 716 56.28 41.26 -16.36
C VAL A 716 56.11 42.10 -15.09
N ASP A 717 56.93 43.13 -14.92
CA ASP A 717 56.97 43.96 -13.71
C ASP A 717 55.72 44.85 -13.47
N SER A 718 54.73 44.87 -14.38
CA SER A 718 53.47 45.65 -14.20
C SER A 718 52.42 45.52 -15.33
N HIS A 719 52.75 44.90 -16.47
CA HIS A 719 51.87 44.98 -17.65
C HIS A 719 50.78 43.89 -17.60
N GLU A 720 49.53 44.25 -17.88
CA GLU A 720 48.43 43.27 -17.92
C GLU A 720 48.69 42.21 -19.00
N VAL A 721 48.68 40.94 -18.58
CA VAL A 721 48.67 39.82 -19.51
C VAL A 721 47.24 39.62 -20.00
N ALA A 722 47.02 39.81 -21.29
CA ALA A 722 45.69 39.83 -21.89
C ALA A 722 45.44 38.57 -22.73
N VAL A 723 44.27 37.96 -22.56
CA VAL A 723 43.88 36.71 -23.22
C VAL A 723 42.77 36.98 -24.23
N SER A 724 42.90 36.45 -25.45
CA SER A 724 41.83 36.57 -26.46
C SER A 724 40.66 35.64 -26.16
N ILE A 725 39.46 36.22 -26.04
CA ILE A 725 38.20 35.48 -25.88
C ILE A 725 37.56 35.32 -27.26
N THR A 726 37.46 34.07 -27.75
CA THR A 726 36.98 33.75 -29.10
C THR A 726 35.53 33.26 -29.15
N GLY A 727 34.87 33.19 -28.01
CA GLY A 727 33.48 32.76 -27.86
C GLY A 727 33.15 32.50 -26.40
N TRP A 728 31.92 32.07 -26.13
CA TRP A 728 31.43 31.78 -24.79
C TRP A 728 30.67 30.45 -24.78
N ILE A 729 30.96 29.60 -23.80
CA ILE A 729 30.26 28.32 -23.58
C ILE A 729 29.24 28.52 -22.45
N PRO A 730 27.95 28.26 -22.66
CA PRO A 730 26.97 28.28 -21.57
C PRO A 730 27.27 27.17 -20.56
N VAL A 731 27.20 27.49 -19.26
CA VAL A 731 27.42 26.53 -18.17
C VAL A 731 26.48 25.31 -18.35
N PRO A 732 27.01 24.07 -18.39
CA PRO A 732 26.20 22.85 -18.55
C PRO A 732 25.10 22.71 -17.51
N LEU A 733 23.98 22.08 -17.86
CA LEU A 733 22.82 21.95 -16.97
C LEU A 733 23.16 21.20 -15.66
N VAL A 734 24.04 20.20 -15.71
CA VAL A 734 24.58 19.53 -14.51
C VAL A 734 25.34 20.51 -13.61
N GLU A 735 26.22 21.35 -14.17
CA GLU A 735 27.01 22.33 -13.41
C GLU A 735 26.12 23.44 -12.82
N ARG A 736 25.06 23.86 -13.53
CA ARG A 736 24.03 24.78 -13.01
C ARG A 736 23.24 24.16 -11.85
N TYR A 737 22.80 22.90 -11.99
CA TYR A 737 22.08 22.16 -10.94
C TYR A 737 22.93 21.99 -9.67
N ASP A 738 24.20 21.61 -9.83
CA ASP A 738 25.16 21.51 -8.73
C ASP A 738 25.37 22.84 -8.00
N LEU A 739 25.40 23.94 -8.75
CA LEU A 739 25.57 25.28 -8.21
C LEU A 739 24.32 25.76 -7.48
N ALA A 740 23.12 25.51 -8.04
CA ALA A 740 21.84 25.75 -7.36
C ALA A 740 21.72 24.91 -6.07
N CYS A 741 22.13 23.64 -6.10
CA CYS A 741 22.16 22.79 -4.92
C CYS A 741 23.08 23.37 -3.83
N LYS A 742 24.31 23.76 -4.17
CA LYS A 742 25.26 24.40 -3.24
C LYS A 742 24.71 25.71 -2.66
N LYS A 743 24.15 26.58 -3.51
CA LYS A 743 23.59 27.89 -3.16
C LYS A 743 22.41 27.79 -2.18
N HIS A 744 21.56 26.78 -2.35
CA HIS A 744 20.37 26.56 -1.52
C HIS A 744 20.51 25.41 -0.50
N LYS A 745 21.72 24.88 -0.29
CA LYS A 745 22.07 23.80 0.68
C LYS A 745 21.37 22.46 0.44
N PHE A 746 20.99 22.15 -0.79
CA PHE A 746 20.50 20.82 -1.18
C PHE A 746 21.68 19.86 -1.44
N LYS A 747 21.45 18.57 -1.19
CA LYS A 747 22.32 17.49 -1.64
C LYS A 747 21.94 17.13 -3.09
N PRO A 748 22.83 17.21 -4.09
CA PRO A 748 22.49 16.87 -5.46
C PRO A 748 22.20 15.37 -5.60
N SER A 749 21.18 15.03 -6.40
CA SER A 749 20.86 13.63 -6.74
C SER A 749 21.85 13.10 -7.78
N LEU A 750 22.56 12.03 -7.43
CA LEU A 750 23.52 11.35 -8.32
C LEU A 750 22.84 10.79 -9.58
N GLU A 751 21.60 10.36 -9.46
CA GLU A 751 20.81 9.82 -10.58
C GLU A 751 20.41 10.94 -11.54
N LEU A 752 19.86 12.04 -11.03
CA LEU A 752 19.55 13.22 -11.85
C LEU A 752 20.82 13.79 -12.51
N GLN A 753 21.93 13.92 -11.76
CA GLN A 753 23.24 14.29 -12.31
C GLN A 753 23.71 13.38 -13.44
N SER A 754 23.26 12.12 -13.49
CA SER A 754 23.60 11.18 -14.57
C SER A 754 22.75 11.41 -15.82
N LYS A 755 21.45 11.71 -15.66
CA LYS A 755 20.48 11.91 -16.74
C LYS A 755 20.61 13.28 -17.41
N LEU A 756 20.91 14.33 -16.63
CA LEU A 756 21.14 15.71 -17.11
C LEU A 756 22.37 15.93 -18.01
N LYS A 757 23.10 14.87 -18.41
CA LYS A 757 24.35 14.95 -19.19
C LYS A 757 24.16 15.10 -20.71
N ILE A 758 22.93 15.17 -21.22
CA ILE A 758 22.62 14.97 -22.64
C ILE A 758 21.74 16.10 -23.21
N LYS A 759 22.15 16.61 -24.38
CA LYS A 759 21.47 17.59 -25.26
C LYS A 759 21.22 19.00 -24.70
N ILE A 760 21.00 19.93 -25.62
CA ILE A 760 20.53 21.29 -25.36
C ILE A 760 19.02 21.30 -25.64
N GLY A 761 18.21 21.70 -24.66
CA GLY A 761 16.76 21.92 -24.84
C GLY A 761 15.83 20.73 -24.57
N GLU A 762 16.39 19.53 -24.37
CA GLU A 762 15.67 18.35 -23.87
C GLU A 762 16.13 18.09 -22.43
N VAL A 763 15.19 18.04 -21.49
CA VAL A 763 15.43 17.71 -20.08
C VAL A 763 14.77 16.37 -19.79
N ASP A 764 15.59 15.39 -19.45
CA ASP A 764 15.15 14.06 -19.02
C ASP A 764 15.49 13.89 -17.52
N ALA A 765 14.44 13.87 -16.71
CA ALA A 765 14.49 13.78 -15.26
C ALA A 765 13.43 12.78 -14.74
N CYS A 766 13.07 11.80 -15.57
CA CYS A 766 12.23 10.67 -15.16
C CYS A 766 12.94 9.79 -14.13
N ASP A 767 12.19 9.15 -13.23
CA ASP A 767 12.69 8.19 -12.24
C ASP A 767 13.85 8.79 -11.40
N CYS A 768 13.63 9.94 -10.76
CA CYS A 768 14.69 10.67 -10.04
C CYS A 768 14.39 10.90 -8.55
N ASP A 769 13.32 10.31 -8.02
CA ASP A 769 12.77 10.51 -6.67
C ASP A 769 12.58 12.00 -6.32
N LEU A 770 12.17 12.82 -7.30
CA LEU A 770 11.95 14.26 -7.12
C LEU A 770 10.58 14.54 -6.50
N ASP A 771 10.56 15.37 -5.46
CA ASP A 771 9.37 15.92 -4.81
C ASP A 771 9.25 17.44 -5.07
N ASP A 772 8.13 18.06 -4.66
CA ASP A 772 7.87 19.50 -4.85
C ASP A 772 8.97 20.43 -4.26
N VAL A 773 9.80 19.94 -3.33
CA VAL A 773 10.93 20.65 -2.70
C VAL A 773 12.25 20.28 -3.35
N SER A 774 12.53 19.00 -3.59
CA SER A 774 13.80 18.53 -4.17
C SER A 774 13.94 18.76 -5.68
N ILE A 775 12.84 19.03 -6.41
CA ILE A 775 12.89 19.55 -7.79
C ILE A 775 13.38 21.01 -7.85
N TRP A 776 13.29 21.79 -6.76
CA TRP A 776 13.55 23.24 -6.80
C TRP A 776 14.94 23.64 -7.35
N PRO A 777 16.06 22.96 -7.03
CA PRO A 777 17.35 23.29 -7.63
C PRO A 777 17.44 22.96 -9.13
N LEU A 778 16.65 22.01 -9.63
CA LEU A 778 16.50 21.75 -11.07
C LEU A 778 15.71 22.89 -11.72
N LEU A 779 14.59 23.31 -11.13
CA LEU A 779 13.80 24.45 -11.62
C LEU A 779 14.68 25.72 -11.73
N LEU A 780 15.47 26.04 -10.70
CA LEU A 780 16.43 27.15 -10.73
C LEU A 780 17.50 27.02 -11.83
N ALA A 781 17.95 25.79 -12.14
CA ALA A 781 18.94 25.55 -13.21
C ALA A 781 18.34 25.73 -14.64
N LEU A 782 17.01 25.62 -14.78
CA LEU A 782 16.27 25.81 -16.03
C LEU A 782 15.81 27.25 -16.27
N ASP A 783 15.82 28.11 -15.24
CA ASP A 783 15.26 29.48 -15.20
C ASP A 783 15.93 30.49 -16.17
N ASP A 784 16.89 30.04 -16.98
CA ASP A 784 17.62 30.85 -17.96
C ASP A 784 18.07 30.05 -19.20
N ILE A 785 17.21 29.13 -19.68
CA ILE A 785 17.42 28.34 -20.92
C ILE A 785 16.45 28.81 -22.00
N GLY A 786 16.96 29.53 -23.01
CA GLY A 786 16.18 30.07 -24.13
C GLY A 786 15.94 29.13 -25.32
N SER A 787 15.90 27.81 -25.10
CA SER A 787 15.54 26.82 -26.14
C SER A 787 15.02 25.51 -25.52
N LEU A 788 14.14 25.61 -24.53
CA LEU A 788 13.63 24.46 -23.76
C LEU A 788 12.34 23.90 -24.37
N PHE A 789 12.45 22.82 -25.15
CA PHE A 789 11.35 22.26 -25.96
C PHE A 789 10.80 20.91 -25.46
N SER A 790 11.53 20.21 -24.58
CA SER A 790 11.08 18.93 -24.00
C SER A 790 11.44 18.87 -22.52
N ILE A 791 10.45 18.64 -21.67
CA ILE A 791 10.62 18.38 -20.23
C ILE A 791 9.92 17.07 -19.89
N LYS A 792 10.68 16.10 -19.37
CA LYS A 792 10.15 14.82 -18.88
C LYS A 792 10.48 14.67 -17.39
N LEU A 793 9.44 14.51 -16.60
CA LEU A 793 9.48 14.42 -15.13
C LEU A 793 8.66 13.21 -14.63
N ALA A 794 8.47 12.20 -15.47
CA ALA A 794 7.65 11.03 -15.14
C ALA A 794 8.22 10.19 -13.99
N HIS A 795 7.39 9.39 -13.32
CA HIS A 795 7.79 8.51 -12.21
C HIS A 795 8.54 9.30 -11.10
N ASN A 796 7.92 10.39 -10.64
CA ASN A 796 8.42 11.24 -9.54
C ASN A 796 7.27 11.54 -8.55
N GLN A 797 7.59 12.22 -7.44
CA GLN A 797 6.65 12.52 -6.36
C GLN A 797 6.18 13.99 -6.40
N LEU A 798 6.10 14.58 -7.60
CA LEU A 798 5.63 15.96 -7.77
C LEU A 798 4.13 16.01 -7.53
N GLY A 799 3.70 16.84 -6.57
CA GLY A 799 2.32 16.92 -6.12
C GLY A 799 1.62 18.20 -6.57
N ARG A 800 2.34 19.32 -6.55
CA ARG A 800 1.78 20.67 -6.75
C ARG A 800 2.41 21.45 -7.91
N LEU A 801 3.57 21.01 -8.42
CA LEU A 801 4.29 21.64 -9.55
C LEU A 801 4.68 23.12 -9.35
N THR A 802 4.69 23.58 -8.10
CA THR A 802 4.82 25.01 -7.76
C THR A 802 6.07 25.64 -8.37
N GLY A 803 5.88 26.65 -9.21
CA GLY A 803 6.97 27.39 -9.85
C GLY A 803 7.40 26.85 -11.22
N LEU A 804 6.93 25.68 -11.65
CA LEU A 804 7.15 25.20 -13.03
C LEU A 804 6.58 26.19 -14.06
N GLN A 805 5.48 26.88 -13.73
CA GLN A 805 4.90 27.94 -14.54
C GLN A 805 5.88 29.09 -14.85
N LYS A 806 6.78 29.45 -13.92
CA LYS A 806 7.72 30.57 -14.11
C LYS A 806 8.68 30.29 -15.28
N ILE A 807 9.14 29.04 -15.39
CA ILE A 807 10.08 28.58 -16.42
C ILE A 807 9.34 28.35 -17.74
N LEU A 808 8.18 27.68 -17.70
CA LEU A 808 7.36 27.44 -18.88
C LEU A 808 6.78 28.72 -19.50
N GLY A 809 6.69 29.79 -18.72
CA GLY A 809 6.21 31.13 -19.10
C GLY A 809 7.30 32.13 -19.52
N ASP A 810 8.58 31.77 -19.54
CA ASP A 810 9.63 32.70 -20.00
C ASP A 810 9.45 33.02 -21.50
N THR A 811 9.29 34.32 -21.79
CA THR A 811 9.23 34.88 -23.15
C THR A 811 10.41 34.49 -24.04
N LYS A 812 11.60 34.20 -23.50
CA LYS A 812 12.76 33.74 -24.30
C LYS A 812 12.47 32.46 -25.11
N ASN A 813 11.50 31.65 -24.69
CA ASN A 813 11.16 30.38 -25.32
C ASN A 813 9.93 30.45 -26.25
N SER A 814 9.34 31.64 -26.48
CA SER A 814 7.99 31.84 -27.06
C SER A 814 7.66 31.02 -28.31
N ASP A 815 8.64 30.82 -29.19
CA ASP A 815 8.43 30.28 -30.53
C ASP A 815 8.58 28.75 -30.58
N THR A 816 9.27 28.19 -29.59
CA THR A 816 9.56 26.76 -29.47
C THR A 816 8.35 25.97 -28.98
N GLY A 817 8.05 24.86 -29.66
CA GLY A 817 7.11 23.86 -29.20
C GLY A 817 7.51 23.25 -27.86
N LEU A 818 6.55 22.72 -27.12
CA LEU A 818 6.75 22.13 -25.80
C LEU A 818 6.10 20.74 -25.69
N LEU A 819 6.94 19.74 -25.46
CA LEU A 819 6.55 18.46 -24.87
C LEU A 819 6.70 18.56 -23.35
N LEU A 820 5.62 18.23 -22.62
CA LEU A 820 5.59 18.15 -21.16
C LEU A 820 5.08 16.77 -20.73
N ASP A 821 5.96 15.95 -20.18
CA ASP A 821 5.63 14.62 -19.66
C ASP A 821 5.70 14.60 -18.12
N LEU A 822 4.55 14.30 -17.52
CA LEU A 822 4.28 14.31 -16.08
C LEU A 822 3.61 12.99 -15.63
N HIS A 823 3.72 11.89 -16.39
CA HIS A 823 3.03 10.65 -16.03
C HIS A 823 3.54 10.00 -14.72
N ASP A 824 2.66 9.25 -14.04
CA ASP A 824 2.88 8.63 -12.72
C ASP A 824 3.60 9.59 -11.76
N ASN A 825 3.01 10.78 -11.60
CA ASN A 825 3.30 11.71 -10.52
C ASN A 825 2.12 11.73 -9.53
N ASN A 826 2.31 12.35 -8.37
CA ASN A 826 1.26 12.42 -7.34
C ASN A 826 0.38 13.67 -7.49
N LEU A 827 0.08 14.06 -8.74
CA LEU A 827 -0.68 15.27 -9.04
C LEU A 827 -2.14 15.11 -8.65
N VAL A 828 -2.71 16.20 -8.12
CA VAL A 828 -4.08 16.28 -7.63
C VAL A 828 -4.90 17.30 -8.42
N ALA A 829 -6.20 17.36 -8.16
CA ALA A 829 -7.21 18.20 -8.82
C ALA A 829 -6.80 19.64 -9.21
N ASN A 830 -5.95 20.31 -8.42
CA ASN A 830 -5.59 21.71 -8.61
C ASN A 830 -4.20 21.92 -9.26
N SER A 831 -3.41 20.86 -9.44
CA SER A 831 -1.98 20.97 -9.79
C SER A 831 -1.73 21.49 -11.22
N LEU A 832 -2.72 21.41 -12.11
CA LEU A 832 -2.63 21.99 -13.45
C LEU A 832 -3.06 23.46 -13.52
N SER A 833 -3.55 24.04 -12.42
CA SER A 833 -4.13 25.39 -12.46
C SER A 833 -3.10 26.52 -12.60
N GLU A 834 -1.80 26.27 -12.38
CA GLU A 834 -0.72 27.19 -12.76
C GLU A 834 -0.47 27.13 -14.28
N ILE A 835 -0.47 25.92 -14.86
CA ILE A 835 -0.23 25.67 -16.28
C ILE A 835 -1.40 26.21 -17.13
N SER A 836 -2.65 25.92 -16.75
CA SER A 836 -3.86 26.34 -17.48
C SER A 836 -4.05 27.86 -17.56
N LYS A 837 -3.46 28.61 -16.61
CA LYS A 837 -3.52 30.07 -16.57
C LYS A 837 -2.38 30.74 -17.33
N CYS A 838 -1.36 30.01 -17.76
CA CYS A 838 -0.19 30.56 -18.43
C CYS A 838 -0.35 30.60 -19.96
N SER A 839 -0.79 31.74 -20.49
CA SER A 839 -1.02 31.95 -21.93
C SER A 839 0.21 31.74 -22.82
N ILE A 840 1.42 31.95 -22.29
CA ILE A 840 2.68 31.67 -23.00
C ILE A 840 2.91 30.15 -23.11
N THR A 841 2.69 29.41 -22.01
CA THR A 841 2.83 27.95 -22.01
C THR A 841 1.83 27.28 -22.95
N LEU A 842 0.56 27.69 -22.92
CA LEU A 842 -0.47 27.06 -23.79
C LEU A 842 -0.21 27.27 -25.28
N ARG A 843 0.27 28.46 -25.70
CA ARG A 843 0.66 28.73 -27.11
C ARG A 843 1.77 27.82 -27.63
N ARG A 844 2.61 27.29 -26.74
CA ARG A 844 3.76 26.42 -27.03
C ARG A 844 3.43 24.94 -26.90
N LEU A 845 2.43 24.57 -26.11
CA LEU A 845 2.14 23.20 -25.73
C LEU A 845 1.71 22.37 -26.94
N GLU A 846 2.53 21.37 -27.28
CA GLU A 846 2.34 20.48 -28.43
C GLU A 846 1.97 19.06 -27.99
N VAL A 847 2.56 18.60 -26.89
CA VAL A 847 2.31 17.29 -26.27
C VAL A 847 2.20 17.46 -24.76
N ILE A 848 1.12 16.97 -24.16
CA ILE A 848 1.01 16.82 -22.70
C ILE A 848 0.62 15.40 -22.32
N ILE A 849 1.38 14.82 -21.39
CA ILE A 849 1.16 13.47 -20.86
C ILE A 849 1.00 13.58 -19.35
N LEU A 850 -0.15 13.12 -18.86
CA LEU A 850 -0.58 13.23 -17.47
C LEU A 850 -0.99 11.88 -16.87
N SER A 851 -0.78 10.78 -17.60
CA SER A 851 -1.32 9.47 -17.22
C SER A 851 -0.86 9.01 -15.83
N GLY A 852 -1.64 8.22 -15.11
CA GLY A 852 -1.25 7.65 -13.80
C GLY A 852 -1.30 8.61 -12.62
N ASN A 853 -1.82 9.83 -12.80
CA ASN A 853 -1.95 10.86 -11.75
C ASN A 853 -3.38 10.90 -11.21
N LEU A 854 -3.58 10.91 -9.88
CA LEU A 854 -4.93 10.93 -9.28
C LEU A 854 -5.59 12.34 -9.32
N LEU A 855 -5.85 12.82 -10.54
CA LEU A 855 -6.33 14.17 -10.80
C LEU A 855 -7.80 14.37 -10.37
N THR A 856 -8.68 13.39 -10.61
CA THR A 856 -10.14 13.47 -10.34
C THR A 856 -10.86 14.61 -11.08
N ASP A 857 -12.18 14.76 -10.88
CA ASP A 857 -13.00 15.71 -11.65
C ASP A 857 -12.74 17.20 -11.43
N GLY A 858 -11.96 17.56 -10.40
CA GLY A 858 -11.56 18.94 -10.15
C GLY A 858 -10.71 19.51 -11.30
N VAL A 859 -9.85 18.68 -11.90
CA VAL A 859 -8.93 19.11 -12.97
C VAL A 859 -9.65 19.47 -14.28
N GLY A 860 -10.89 19.04 -14.46
CA GLY A 860 -11.58 19.11 -15.76
C GLY A 860 -11.79 20.53 -16.30
N HIS A 861 -11.77 21.57 -15.45
CA HIS A 861 -11.75 22.96 -15.92
C HIS A 861 -10.40 23.35 -16.50
N ASP A 862 -9.30 22.91 -15.89
CA ASP A 862 -7.95 23.24 -16.33
C ASP A 862 -7.58 22.49 -17.61
N LEU A 863 -8.00 21.24 -17.77
CA LEU A 863 -7.85 20.50 -19.03
C LEU A 863 -8.72 21.09 -20.16
N ALA A 864 -9.96 21.48 -19.87
CA ALA A 864 -10.82 22.20 -20.83
C ALA A 864 -10.15 23.50 -21.30
N ARG A 865 -9.62 24.28 -20.37
CA ARG A 865 -8.89 25.53 -20.65
C ARG A 865 -7.63 25.30 -21.48
N ILE A 866 -6.90 24.22 -21.23
CA ILE A 866 -5.74 23.79 -22.04
C ILE A 866 -6.18 23.49 -23.48
N LEU A 867 -7.25 22.72 -23.68
CA LEU A 867 -7.77 22.38 -25.01
C LEU A 867 -8.28 23.61 -25.79
N GLU A 868 -8.99 24.53 -25.13
CA GLU A 868 -9.50 25.78 -25.73
C GLU A 868 -8.39 26.74 -26.19
N HIS A 869 -7.24 26.76 -25.49
CA HIS A 869 -6.23 27.84 -25.61
C HIS A 869 -4.84 27.35 -26.08
N ALA A 870 -4.67 26.08 -26.42
CA ALA A 870 -3.40 25.52 -26.92
C ALA A 870 -3.44 25.16 -28.42
N PRO A 871 -3.22 26.12 -29.34
CA PRO A 871 -3.40 25.96 -30.79
C PRO A 871 -2.34 25.10 -31.50
N ARG A 872 -1.46 24.41 -30.75
CA ARG A 872 -0.48 23.44 -31.27
C ARG A 872 -0.62 22.04 -30.64
N LEU A 873 -1.54 21.86 -29.70
CA LEU A 873 -1.69 20.64 -28.91
C LEU A 873 -2.23 19.50 -29.77
N HIS A 874 -1.34 18.59 -30.19
CA HIS A 874 -1.67 17.47 -31.07
C HIS A 874 -1.68 16.12 -30.34
N THR A 875 -1.15 16.02 -29.11
CA THR A 875 -1.30 14.85 -28.24
C THR A 875 -1.71 15.24 -26.81
N LEU A 876 -2.84 14.69 -26.35
CA LEU A 876 -3.27 14.69 -24.95
C LEU A 876 -3.41 13.24 -24.46
N LYS A 877 -2.75 12.90 -23.35
CA LYS A 877 -2.93 11.62 -22.65
C LYS A 877 -3.31 11.85 -21.18
N VAL A 878 -4.44 11.27 -20.77
CA VAL A 878 -4.95 11.28 -19.39
C VAL A 878 -5.44 9.88 -18.98
N GLU A 879 -4.65 8.86 -19.31
CA GLU A 879 -4.94 7.47 -18.90
C GLU A 879 -4.76 7.33 -17.38
N GLU A 880 -5.50 6.46 -16.71
CA GLU A 880 -5.35 6.18 -15.26
C GLU A 880 -5.59 7.39 -14.33
N CYS A 881 -6.25 8.45 -14.79
CA CYS A 881 -6.34 9.72 -14.06
C CYS A 881 -7.51 9.89 -13.05
N GLY A 882 -8.31 8.84 -12.81
CA GLY A 882 -9.49 8.88 -11.94
C GLY A 882 -10.59 9.88 -12.38
N LEU A 883 -10.68 10.15 -13.69
CA LEU A 883 -11.60 11.13 -14.27
C LEU A 883 -12.98 10.50 -14.49
N THR A 884 -14.06 11.19 -14.11
CA THR A 884 -15.41 10.70 -14.42
C THR A 884 -15.97 11.34 -15.68
N THR A 885 -17.19 10.94 -16.03
CA THR A 885 -17.99 11.46 -17.13
C THR A 885 -18.15 12.98 -17.10
N LEU A 886 -18.10 13.61 -15.92
CA LEU A 886 -18.15 15.06 -15.76
C LEU A 886 -16.90 15.74 -16.33
N THR A 887 -15.71 15.14 -16.18
CA THR A 887 -14.51 15.64 -16.85
C THR A 887 -14.51 15.34 -18.33
N CYS A 888 -14.95 14.15 -18.76
CA CYS A 888 -15.15 13.87 -20.19
C CYS A 888 -16.06 14.92 -20.86
N GLN A 889 -17.18 15.29 -20.21
CA GLN A 889 -18.06 16.36 -20.69
C GLN A 889 -17.35 17.73 -20.78
N LYS A 890 -16.55 18.12 -19.78
CA LYS A 890 -15.78 19.38 -19.82
C LYS A 890 -14.73 19.37 -20.93
N LEU A 891 -14.01 18.25 -21.09
CA LEU A 891 -13.03 18.05 -22.16
C LEU A 891 -13.68 18.21 -23.53
N THR A 892 -14.86 17.63 -23.76
CA THR A 892 -15.47 17.72 -25.09
C THR A 892 -16.20 19.03 -25.35
N ASN A 893 -16.76 19.68 -24.33
CA ASN A 893 -17.28 21.05 -24.46
C ASN A 893 -16.17 22.05 -24.89
N ALA A 894 -14.92 21.77 -24.54
CA ALA A 894 -13.74 22.54 -24.95
C ALA A 894 -13.21 22.20 -26.35
N LEU A 895 -13.60 21.05 -26.93
CA LEU A 895 -13.15 20.60 -28.25
C LEU A 895 -14.00 21.24 -29.36
N GLN A 896 -13.71 22.52 -29.62
CA GLN A 896 -14.36 23.32 -30.65
C GLN A 896 -13.91 22.93 -32.07
N SER A 897 -14.76 23.22 -33.06
CA SER A 897 -14.48 23.05 -34.49
C SER A 897 -13.23 23.87 -34.90
N GLY A 898 -12.11 23.19 -35.14
CA GLY A 898 -10.80 23.82 -35.36
C GLY A 898 -9.66 23.28 -34.48
N SER A 899 -9.94 22.34 -33.57
CA SER A 899 -8.89 21.67 -32.78
C SER A 899 -7.83 20.96 -33.64
N CYS A 900 -6.56 21.11 -33.26
CA CYS A 900 -5.41 20.43 -33.88
C CYS A 900 -5.09 19.06 -33.24
N LEU A 901 -5.97 18.55 -32.37
CA LEU A 901 -5.71 17.34 -31.58
C LEU A 901 -5.73 16.06 -32.45
N GLN A 902 -4.55 15.53 -32.76
CA GLN A 902 -4.38 14.33 -33.58
C GLN A 902 -4.51 13.02 -32.79
N ARG A 903 -4.19 13.05 -31.49
CA ARG A 903 -4.23 11.91 -30.57
C ARG A 903 -4.87 12.30 -29.25
N LEU A 904 -5.97 11.62 -28.92
CA LEU A 904 -6.59 11.63 -27.60
C LEU A 904 -6.47 10.24 -26.97
N SER A 905 -5.96 10.16 -25.73
CA SER A 905 -5.97 8.95 -24.92
C SER A 905 -6.71 9.18 -23.61
N ILE A 906 -7.82 8.47 -23.46
CA ILE A 906 -8.74 8.52 -22.30
C ILE A 906 -9.07 7.11 -21.82
N GLY A 907 -9.39 6.98 -20.54
CA GLY A 907 -9.65 5.69 -19.91
C GLY A 907 -8.39 4.93 -19.55
N LYS A 908 -8.50 3.61 -19.43
CA LYS A 908 -7.63 2.75 -18.60
C LYS A 908 -7.69 3.21 -17.15
N GLU A 909 -8.65 2.74 -16.36
CA GLU A 909 -8.53 2.89 -14.90
C GLU A 909 -7.46 1.89 -14.44
N LYS A 910 -6.34 2.38 -13.90
CA LYS A 910 -5.49 1.60 -13.01
C LYS A 910 -6.46 1.12 -11.93
N GLN A 911 -6.69 -0.18 -11.76
CA GLN A 911 -7.09 -0.65 -10.44
C GLN A 911 -5.85 -0.43 -9.58
N PRO A 912 -5.87 0.53 -8.64
CA PRO A 912 -4.73 0.71 -7.76
C PRO A 912 -4.82 -0.41 -6.72
N ASP A 913 -3.70 -1.04 -6.41
CA ASP A 913 -3.57 -1.95 -5.27
C ASP A 913 -3.85 -1.24 -3.91
N SER A 914 -4.24 0.04 -3.94
CA SER A 914 -4.64 0.91 -2.83
C SER A 914 -6.07 1.49 -2.93
N TRP A 915 -6.91 1.12 -3.91
CA TRP A 915 -8.36 1.41 -3.85
C TRP A 915 -9.14 0.22 -3.29
N VAL A 916 -9.07 0.00 -1.98
CA VAL A 916 -10.15 -0.70 -1.26
C VAL A 916 -11.11 0.28 -0.59
N CYS A 917 -11.32 1.42 -1.26
CA CYS A 917 -12.48 2.28 -1.05
C CYS A 917 -13.74 1.61 -1.62
N SER A 918 -14.39 0.85 -0.75
CA SER A 918 -15.85 0.69 -0.71
C SER A 918 -16.52 -0.14 -1.82
N TYR A 919 -16.39 -1.47 -1.73
CA TYR A 919 -17.34 -2.40 -2.34
C TYR A 919 -18.78 -2.28 -1.78
N SER A 920 -18.97 -1.49 -0.71
CA SER A 920 -20.27 -1.03 -0.18
C SER A 920 -20.85 0.16 -0.95
N PHE A 921 -20.04 1.17 -1.29
CA PHE A 921 -20.52 2.44 -1.87
C PHE A 921 -21.05 2.27 -3.30
N ILE A 922 -20.52 1.32 -4.07
CA ILE A 922 -21.04 1.00 -5.41
C ILE A 922 -22.37 0.23 -5.34
N LYS A 923 -22.69 -0.47 -4.23
CA LYS A 923 -23.99 -1.13 -4.04
C LYS A 923 -25.10 -0.14 -3.64
N GLU A 924 -24.79 0.92 -2.89
CA GLU A 924 -25.80 1.96 -2.55
C GLU A 924 -25.86 3.14 -3.55
N VAL A 925 -24.79 3.45 -4.30
CA VAL A 925 -24.82 4.39 -5.45
C VAL A 925 -25.03 3.62 -6.77
N GLY A 926 -25.84 2.56 -6.72
CA GLY A 926 -26.09 1.61 -7.81
C GLY A 926 -26.91 2.13 -9.01
N ASN A 927 -26.66 3.36 -9.48
CA ASN A 927 -27.22 3.87 -10.74
C ASN A 927 -26.48 5.06 -11.40
N THR A 928 -25.57 5.80 -10.73
CA THR A 928 -25.01 7.05 -11.28
C THR A 928 -23.54 7.35 -10.91
N SER A 929 -22.58 6.90 -11.74
CA SER A 929 -21.32 7.63 -12.01
C SER A 929 -20.45 6.99 -13.10
N LYS A 930 -20.32 5.65 -13.14
CA LYS A 930 -19.37 4.98 -14.07
C LYS A 930 -19.76 5.04 -15.56
N VAL A 931 -21.05 5.04 -15.86
CA VAL A 931 -21.56 5.06 -17.24
C VAL A 931 -21.40 6.44 -17.86
N CYS A 932 -20.59 6.57 -18.92
CA CYS A 932 -20.50 7.81 -19.72
C CYS A 932 -21.90 8.33 -20.09
N GLY A 933 -22.28 9.49 -19.52
CA GLY A 933 -23.60 10.07 -19.70
C GLY A 933 -23.84 10.51 -21.15
N PRO A 934 -25.12 10.57 -21.61
CA PRO A 934 -25.44 10.79 -23.02
C PRO A 934 -24.75 12.00 -23.63
N THR A 935 -24.63 13.11 -22.90
CA THR A 935 -23.93 14.34 -23.34
C THR A 935 -22.42 14.15 -23.57
N GLY A 936 -21.75 13.28 -22.81
CA GLY A 936 -20.35 12.92 -23.07
C GLY A 936 -20.21 12.07 -24.33
N VAL A 937 -21.22 11.26 -24.65
CA VAL A 937 -21.28 10.45 -25.86
C VAL A 937 -21.62 11.28 -27.10
N GLU A 938 -22.57 12.22 -27.00
CA GLU A 938 -22.77 13.26 -28.03
C GLU A 938 -21.44 13.96 -28.32
N GLY A 939 -20.67 14.27 -27.27
CA GLY A 939 -19.33 14.85 -27.39
C GLY A 939 -18.37 13.97 -28.20
N ILE A 940 -18.18 12.71 -27.82
CA ILE A 940 -17.26 11.80 -28.54
C ILE A 940 -17.72 11.58 -29.99
N VAL A 941 -19.02 11.45 -30.24
CA VAL A 941 -19.62 11.36 -31.58
C VAL A 941 -19.35 12.63 -32.40
N HIS A 942 -19.61 13.81 -31.83
CA HIS A 942 -19.33 15.12 -32.46
C HIS A 942 -17.84 15.33 -32.72
N LEU A 943 -16.95 14.87 -31.83
CA LEU A 943 -15.51 14.88 -32.06
C LEU A 943 -15.15 14.06 -33.30
N ILE A 944 -15.67 12.82 -33.38
CA ILE A 944 -15.43 11.91 -34.51
C ILE A 944 -16.02 12.46 -35.81
N GLN A 945 -17.16 13.17 -35.77
CA GLN A 945 -17.81 13.71 -36.97
C GLN A 945 -17.25 15.06 -37.44
N GLU A 946 -16.81 15.94 -36.54
CA GLU A 946 -16.39 17.33 -36.87
C GLU A 946 -14.86 17.57 -36.87
N THR A 947 -14.04 16.68 -36.30
CA THR A 947 -12.56 16.84 -36.31
C THR A 947 -11.88 16.02 -37.39
N SER A 948 -11.63 16.67 -38.53
CA SER A 948 -10.86 16.11 -39.66
C SER A 948 -9.39 15.80 -39.34
N THR A 949 -8.90 16.23 -38.18
CA THR A 949 -7.51 16.11 -37.70
C THR A 949 -7.27 14.90 -36.79
N LEU A 950 -8.32 14.26 -36.26
CA LEU A 950 -8.19 13.16 -35.30
C LEU A 950 -7.77 11.86 -36.00
N SER A 951 -6.54 11.39 -35.71
CA SER A 951 -5.96 10.20 -36.34
C SER A 951 -5.86 8.99 -35.41
N GLN A 952 -5.89 9.21 -34.09
CA GLN A 952 -5.82 8.16 -33.07
C GLN A 952 -6.75 8.45 -31.89
N LEU A 953 -7.70 7.54 -31.65
CA LEU A 953 -8.65 7.59 -30.53
C LEU A 953 -8.48 6.35 -29.66
N LEU A 954 -7.96 6.54 -28.45
CA LEU A 954 -7.76 5.47 -27.47
C LEU A 954 -8.75 5.66 -26.32
N MET A 955 -9.61 4.67 -26.12
CA MET A 955 -10.77 4.65 -25.21
C MET A 955 -10.79 3.35 -24.43
N ARG A 956 -9.76 3.14 -23.59
CA ARG A 956 -9.52 1.86 -22.89
C ARG A 956 -10.38 1.77 -21.64
N GLN A 957 -10.83 0.57 -21.26
CA GLN A 957 -11.54 0.27 -20.00
C GLN A 957 -12.63 1.29 -19.62
N LEU A 958 -13.33 1.87 -20.60
CA LEU A 958 -14.45 2.78 -20.36
C LEU A 958 -15.73 1.97 -20.25
N GLU A 959 -16.44 2.07 -19.14
CA GLU A 959 -17.77 1.49 -18.99
C GLU A 959 -18.82 2.47 -19.54
N MET A 960 -19.59 2.02 -20.55
CA MET A 960 -20.60 2.83 -21.23
C MET A 960 -21.86 2.03 -21.49
N ARG A 961 -23.02 2.69 -21.49
CA ARG A 961 -24.30 2.02 -21.77
C ARG A 961 -24.29 1.43 -23.19
N PRO A 962 -24.87 0.24 -23.42
CA PRO A 962 -24.73 -0.45 -24.70
C PRO A 962 -25.19 0.40 -25.91
N GLU A 963 -26.27 1.17 -25.77
CA GLU A 963 -26.77 2.07 -26.82
C GLU A 963 -25.73 3.10 -27.31
N PHE A 964 -24.75 3.44 -26.47
CA PHE A 964 -23.72 4.44 -26.77
C PHE A 964 -22.55 3.88 -27.59
N TRP A 965 -22.21 2.60 -27.41
CA TRP A 965 -21.22 1.92 -28.24
C TRP A 965 -21.71 1.82 -29.69
N GLU A 966 -22.98 1.51 -29.91
CA GLU A 966 -23.59 1.49 -31.25
C GLU A 966 -23.50 2.88 -31.93
N ARG A 967 -23.67 3.98 -31.18
CA ARG A 967 -23.55 5.35 -31.71
C ARG A 967 -22.11 5.77 -32.01
N ILE A 968 -21.14 5.40 -31.18
CA ILE A 968 -19.71 5.61 -31.47
C ILE A 968 -19.30 4.79 -32.70
N GLY A 969 -19.78 3.55 -32.82
CA GLY A 969 -19.60 2.72 -34.02
C GLY A 969 -20.11 3.42 -35.28
N ASN A 970 -21.38 3.85 -35.28
CA ASN A 970 -21.97 4.60 -36.40
C ASN A 970 -21.09 5.79 -36.80
N ALA A 971 -20.69 6.65 -35.86
CA ALA A 971 -19.83 7.81 -36.13
C ALA A 971 -18.48 7.44 -36.79
N ILE A 972 -17.85 6.34 -36.37
CA ILE A 972 -16.58 5.83 -36.95
C ILE A 972 -16.77 5.22 -38.34
N SER A 973 -17.98 4.75 -38.68
CA SER A 973 -18.33 4.28 -40.03
C SER A 973 -18.87 5.37 -40.96
N GLU A 974 -19.42 6.47 -40.40
CA GLU A 974 -19.92 7.63 -41.15
C GLU A 974 -18.82 8.64 -41.47
N ASN A 975 -17.82 8.79 -40.60
CA ASN A 975 -16.68 9.66 -40.85
C ASN A 975 -15.75 9.07 -41.93
N SER A 976 -15.36 9.92 -42.89
CA SER A 976 -14.44 9.61 -43.99
C SER A 976 -13.01 10.14 -43.81
N SER A 977 -12.63 10.63 -42.62
CA SER A 977 -11.31 11.24 -42.34
C SER A 977 -10.26 10.25 -41.79
N ASP A 978 -9.06 10.75 -41.50
CA ASP A 978 -7.82 10.00 -41.23
C ASP A 978 -7.76 9.19 -39.90
N LEU A 979 -8.89 8.69 -39.38
CA LEU A 979 -8.96 7.94 -38.11
C LEU A 979 -8.34 6.53 -38.23
N SER A 980 -7.01 6.51 -38.29
CA SER A 980 -6.17 5.33 -38.52
C SER A 980 -6.16 4.31 -37.38
N THR A 981 -6.50 4.72 -36.16
CA THR A 981 -6.25 3.93 -34.94
C THR A 981 -7.41 4.08 -33.95
N VAL A 982 -8.04 2.96 -33.61
CA VAL A 982 -9.06 2.84 -32.56
C VAL A 982 -8.67 1.75 -31.57
N ASP A 983 -8.73 2.05 -30.28
CA ASP A 983 -8.41 1.12 -29.20
C ASP A 983 -9.51 1.18 -28.14
N VAL A 984 -10.26 0.08 -27.98
CA VAL A 984 -11.33 -0.09 -26.97
C VAL A 984 -11.01 -1.23 -26.00
N THR A 985 -9.72 -1.43 -25.70
CA THR A 985 -9.23 -2.54 -24.85
C THR A 985 -9.89 -2.53 -23.47
N GLY A 986 -10.53 -3.64 -23.08
CA GLY A 986 -11.04 -3.89 -21.73
C GLY A 986 -12.35 -3.16 -21.36
N CYS A 987 -13.12 -2.67 -22.32
CA CYS A 987 -14.35 -1.87 -22.10
C CYS A 987 -15.60 -2.68 -21.69
N LYS A 988 -15.47 -3.98 -21.40
CA LYS A 988 -16.55 -4.90 -21.01
C LYS A 988 -17.77 -4.85 -21.96
N ILE A 989 -17.52 -4.70 -23.25
CA ILE A 989 -18.59 -4.62 -24.26
C ILE A 989 -19.33 -5.98 -24.32
N LEU A 990 -20.64 -5.96 -24.07
CA LEU A 990 -21.50 -7.15 -24.10
C LEU A 990 -21.64 -7.70 -25.54
N PRO A 991 -21.67 -9.03 -25.75
CA PRO A 991 -21.65 -9.65 -27.08
C PRO A 991 -22.71 -9.13 -28.06
N GLU A 992 -23.97 -8.96 -27.63
CA GLU A 992 -25.09 -8.59 -28.53
C GLU A 992 -24.97 -7.16 -29.10
N VAL A 993 -24.18 -6.31 -28.42
CA VAL A 993 -23.89 -4.94 -28.83
C VAL A 993 -22.50 -4.80 -29.42
N GLY A 994 -21.55 -5.63 -28.98
CA GLY A 994 -20.29 -5.87 -29.68
C GLY A 994 -20.54 -6.25 -31.15
N ASP A 995 -21.45 -7.20 -31.41
CA ASP A 995 -21.87 -7.59 -32.77
C ASP A 995 -22.42 -6.44 -33.64
N ARG A 996 -22.76 -5.30 -33.04
CA ARG A 996 -23.11 -4.06 -33.75
C ARG A 996 -21.88 -3.18 -33.90
N LEU A 997 -21.25 -2.77 -32.80
CA LEU A 997 -20.06 -1.93 -32.79
C LEU A 997 -18.96 -2.47 -33.72
N TYR A 998 -18.60 -3.74 -33.60
CA TYR A 998 -17.52 -4.34 -34.37
C TYR A 998 -17.84 -4.35 -35.87
N ARG A 999 -19.12 -4.50 -36.27
CA ARG A 999 -19.51 -4.36 -37.68
C ARG A 999 -19.12 -2.98 -38.21
N HIS A 1000 -19.45 -1.90 -37.51
CA HIS A 1000 -19.13 -0.55 -37.92
C HIS A 1000 -17.62 -0.27 -37.94
N LEU A 1001 -16.90 -0.64 -36.86
CA LEU A 1001 -15.44 -0.48 -36.76
C LEU A 1001 -14.72 -1.20 -37.91
N VAL A 1002 -15.08 -2.46 -38.16
CA VAL A 1002 -14.46 -3.32 -39.18
C VAL A 1002 -14.76 -2.83 -40.59
N THR A 1003 -15.91 -2.18 -40.84
CA THR A 1003 -16.23 -1.55 -42.13
C THR A 1003 -15.59 -0.18 -42.38
N SER A 1004 -14.90 0.42 -41.42
CA SER A 1004 -14.36 1.79 -41.55
C SER A 1004 -13.22 1.86 -42.57
N PRO A 1005 -13.28 2.74 -43.58
CA PRO A 1005 -12.38 2.72 -44.74
C PRO A 1005 -10.96 3.25 -44.46
N ALA A 1006 -10.72 3.88 -43.30
CA ALA A 1006 -9.43 4.45 -42.91
C ALA A 1006 -8.70 3.64 -41.82
N LEU A 1007 -9.36 2.65 -41.20
CA LEU A 1007 -8.89 2.04 -39.97
C LEU A 1007 -7.72 1.06 -40.19
N ALA A 1008 -6.51 1.50 -39.84
CA ALA A 1008 -5.28 0.73 -39.99
C ALA A 1008 -4.89 -0.06 -38.72
N THR A 1009 -5.34 0.35 -37.54
CA THR A 1009 -5.07 -0.31 -36.26
C THR A 1009 -6.34 -0.40 -35.42
N LEU A 1010 -6.70 -1.62 -35.02
CA LEU A 1010 -7.84 -1.90 -34.14
C LEU A 1010 -7.41 -2.78 -32.95
N SER A 1011 -7.69 -2.33 -31.72
CA SER A 1011 -7.63 -3.18 -30.52
C SER A 1011 -9.02 -3.39 -29.94
N LEU A 1012 -9.41 -4.66 -29.81
CA LEU A 1012 -10.62 -5.11 -29.12
C LEU A 1012 -10.31 -5.92 -27.85
N ALA A 1013 -9.03 -6.09 -27.50
CA ALA A 1013 -8.56 -6.99 -26.46
C ALA A 1013 -9.32 -6.83 -25.12
N GLY A 1014 -9.57 -7.93 -24.41
CA GLY A 1014 -10.32 -7.92 -23.14
C GLY A 1014 -11.81 -7.55 -23.27
N ASN A 1015 -12.42 -7.72 -24.45
CA ASN A 1015 -13.87 -7.66 -24.63
C ASN A 1015 -14.38 -8.99 -25.20
N HIS A 1016 -15.54 -9.47 -24.71
CA HIS A 1016 -16.04 -10.77 -25.13
C HIS A 1016 -16.62 -10.71 -26.55
N LEU A 1017 -16.02 -11.44 -27.48
CA LEU A 1017 -16.49 -11.55 -28.86
C LEU A 1017 -17.48 -12.71 -28.98
N SER A 1018 -18.51 -12.55 -29.83
CA SER A 1018 -19.40 -13.66 -30.21
C SER A 1018 -18.81 -14.43 -31.39
N SER A 1019 -19.34 -15.62 -31.69
CA SER A 1019 -19.01 -16.34 -32.92
C SER A 1019 -19.37 -15.56 -34.19
N GLN A 1020 -20.39 -14.70 -34.14
CA GLN A 1020 -20.78 -13.81 -35.23
C GLN A 1020 -19.82 -12.63 -35.38
N SER A 1021 -19.31 -12.07 -34.28
CA SER A 1021 -18.28 -11.02 -34.29
C SER A 1021 -17.01 -11.51 -35.00
N VAL A 1022 -16.61 -12.75 -34.70
CA VAL A 1022 -15.45 -13.39 -35.34
C VAL A 1022 -15.67 -13.63 -36.83
N GLN A 1023 -16.88 -14.03 -37.25
CA GLN A 1023 -17.21 -14.18 -38.67
C GLN A 1023 -17.11 -12.86 -39.43
N LEU A 1024 -17.61 -11.75 -38.87
CA LEU A 1024 -17.51 -10.42 -39.48
C LEU A 1024 -16.06 -9.96 -39.68
N ILE A 1025 -15.20 -10.18 -38.66
CA ILE A 1025 -13.75 -9.89 -38.75
C ILE A 1025 -13.09 -10.78 -39.82
N VAL A 1026 -13.43 -12.07 -39.86
CA VAL A 1026 -12.95 -13.05 -40.85
C VAL A 1026 -13.39 -12.71 -42.28
N GLU A 1027 -14.55 -12.09 -42.48
CA GLU A 1027 -15.02 -11.64 -43.79
C GLU A 1027 -14.27 -10.39 -44.28
N GLU A 1028 -13.98 -9.42 -43.40
CA GLU A 1028 -13.20 -8.23 -43.76
C GLU A 1028 -11.75 -8.55 -44.10
N ILE A 1029 -11.09 -9.42 -43.31
CA ILE A 1029 -9.71 -9.85 -43.58
C ILE A 1029 -9.57 -10.53 -44.95
N LYS A 1030 -10.64 -11.15 -45.47
CA LYS A 1030 -10.68 -11.74 -46.81
C LYS A 1030 -10.88 -10.73 -47.94
N LYS A 1031 -11.29 -9.49 -47.67
CA LYS A 1031 -11.53 -8.49 -48.72
C LYS A 1031 -10.21 -7.99 -49.32
N PRO A 1032 -10.09 -7.86 -50.66
CA PRO A 1032 -8.86 -7.43 -51.33
C PRO A 1032 -8.49 -5.97 -51.06
N ASN A 1033 -9.37 -5.20 -50.41
CA ASN A 1033 -9.17 -3.78 -50.09
C ASN A 1033 -8.95 -3.54 -48.58
N CYS A 1034 -8.69 -4.59 -47.78
CA CYS A 1034 -8.58 -4.49 -46.33
C CYS A 1034 -7.47 -3.49 -45.90
N VAL A 1035 -7.86 -2.44 -45.17
CA VAL A 1035 -6.94 -1.39 -44.69
C VAL A 1035 -6.24 -1.72 -43.38
N LEU A 1036 -6.76 -2.67 -42.59
CA LEU A 1036 -6.17 -3.09 -41.33
C LEU A 1036 -4.72 -3.58 -41.52
N ARG A 1037 -3.82 -3.03 -40.71
CA ARG A 1037 -2.39 -3.37 -40.59
C ARG A 1037 -2.07 -3.99 -39.24
N LYS A 1038 -2.82 -3.64 -38.19
CA LYS A 1038 -2.70 -4.19 -36.84
C LYS A 1038 -4.07 -4.57 -36.29
N LEU A 1039 -4.18 -5.76 -35.69
CA LEU A 1039 -5.39 -6.24 -35.03
C LEU A 1039 -5.03 -6.95 -33.72
N ASP A 1040 -5.58 -6.49 -32.60
CA ASP A 1040 -5.39 -7.10 -31.28
C ASP A 1040 -6.71 -7.63 -30.73
N LEU A 1041 -6.78 -8.95 -30.56
CA LEU A 1041 -7.93 -9.71 -30.05
C LEU A 1041 -7.53 -10.54 -28.82
N SER A 1042 -6.55 -10.08 -28.04
CA SER A 1042 -6.08 -10.81 -26.85
C SER A 1042 -7.15 -10.84 -25.75
N ASP A 1043 -7.29 -11.95 -25.02
CA ASP A 1043 -8.29 -12.17 -23.96
C ASP A 1043 -9.75 -11.85 -24.39
N CYS A 1044 -10.10 -12.16 -25.65
CA CYS A 1044 -11.42 -11.86 -26.25
C CYS A 1044 -12.48 -12.97 -26.14
N GLY A 1045 -12.18 -14.07 -25.42
CA GLY A 1045 -13.08 -15.22 -25.33
C GLY A 1045 -13.23 -16.02 -26.63
N LEU A 1046 -12.27 -15.94 -27.55
CA LEU A 1046 -12.31 -16.70 -28.80
C LEU A 1046 -12.21 -18.20 -28.53
N SER A 1047 -13.07 -18.99 -29.18
CA SER A 1047 -12.98 -20.46 -29.20
C SER A 1047 -11.91 -20.94 -30.19
N GLN A 1048 -11.50 -22.22 -30.06
CA GLN A 1048 -10.53 -22.85 -30.94
C GLN A 1048 -10.94 -22.73 -32.43
N ASN A 1049 -12.22 -22.97 -32.74
CA ASN A 1049 -12.77 -22.77 -34.09
C ASN A 1049 -12.71 -21.30 -34.55
N GLY A 1050 -12.89 -20.34 -33.65
CA GLY A 1050 -12.75 -18.91 -33.94
C GLY A 1050 -11.30 -18.53 -34.33
N VAL A 1051 -10.32 -18.93 -33.50
CA VAL A 1051 -8.89 -18.74 -33.77
C VAL A 1051 -8.45 -19.43 -35.07
N VAL A 1052 -8.93 -20.66 -35.31
CA VAL A 1052 -8.65 -21.42 -36.54
C VAL A 1052 -9.28 -20.73 -37.77
N SER A 1053 -10.47 -20.17 -37.66
CA SER A 1053 -11.12 -19.41 -38.74
C SER A 1053 -10.37 -18.11 -39.07
N LEU A 1054 -9.95 -17.36 -38.05
CA LEU A 1054 -9.12 -16.16 -38.17
C LEU A 1054 -7.79 -16.46 -38.87
N LEU A 1055 -7.04 -17.45 -38.41
CA LEU A 1055 -5.74 -17.80 -39.02
C LEU A 1055 -5.91 -18.34 -40.46
N LYS A 1056 -6.97 -19.11 -40.74
CA LYS A 1056 -7.32 -19.52 -42.12
C LYS A 1056 -7.72 -18.35 -43.03
N SER A 1057 -8.30 -17.27 -42.48
CA SER A 1057 -8.72 -16.08 -43.25
C SER A 1057 -7.54 -15.28 -43.83
N LEU A 1058 -6.35 -15.39 -43.23
CA LEU A 1058 -5.12 -14.73 -43.69
C LEU A 1058 -4.60 -15.28 -45.03
N ARG A 1059 -5.14 -16.39 -45.54
CA ARG A 1059 -4.74 -17.01 -46.80
C ARG A 1059 -5.04 -16.08 -47.99
N GLY A 1060 -4.02 -15.32 -48.40
CA GLY A 1060 -4.13 -14.31 -49.47
C GLY A 1060 -4.25 -12.87 -48.97
N ASN A 1061 -4.30 -12.64 -47.65
CA ASN A 1061 -4.18 -11.30 -47.09
C ASN A 1061 -2.69 -10.89 -47.05
N SER A 1062 -2.35 -9.79 -47.70
CA SER A 1062 -1.00 -9.20 -47.75
C SER A 1062 -0.87 -7.91 -46.92
N PHE A 1063 -1.92 -7.56 -46.18
CA PHE A 1063 -2.15 -6.26 -45.57
C PHE A 1063 -1.92 -6.26 -44.06
N LEU A 1064 -2.45 -7.26 -43.36
CA LEU A 1064 -2.31 -7.39 -41.90
C LEU A 1064 -0.86 -7.75 -41.55
N ALA A 1065 -0.19 -6.84 -40.84
CA ALA A 1065 1.23 -6.95 -40.48
C ALA A 1065 1.44 -7.34 -39.01
N GLU A 1066 0.48 -7.10 -38.12
CA GLU A 1066 0.49 -7.52 -36.72
C GLU A 1066 -0.87 -8.09 -36.31
N LEU A 1067 -0.87 -9.28 -35.70
CA LEU A 1067 -2.05 -9.95 -35.15
C LEU A 1067 -1.72 -10.46 -33.75
N ARG A 1068 -2.58 -10.18 -32.76
CA ARG A 1068 -2.46 -10.75 -31.41
C ARG A 1068 -3.73 -11.50 -31.03
N LEU A 1069 -3.53 -12.68 -30.46
CA LEU A 1069 -4.56 -13.65 -30.10
C LEU A 1069 -4.34 -14.21 -28.68
N ALA A 1070 -3.48 -13.57 -27.87
CA ALA A 1070 -3.05 -14.12 -26.60
C ALA A 1070 -4.22 -14.38 -25.63
N GLY A 1071 -4.13 -15.37 -24.74
CA GLY A 1071 -5.13 -15.64 -23.71
C GLY A 1071 -6.50 -16.13 -24.19
N ASN A 1072 -6.63 -16.49 -25.47
CA ASN A 1072 -7.85 -17.09 -26.03
C ASN A 1072 -7.81 -18.62 -25.96
N CYS A 1073 -8.96 -19.27 -26.17
CA CYS A 1073 -9.15 -20.72 -26.00
C CYS A 1073 -8.71 -21.18 -24.60
N ARG A 1074 -9.52 -20.85 -23.57
CA ARG A 1074 -9.36 -21.33 -22.18
C ARG A 1074 -10.59 -22.11 -21.70
N ASP A 1075 -11.32 -22.75 -22.62
CA ASP A 1075 -12.64 -23.32 -22.35
C ASP A 1075 -12.92 -24.54 -23.23
N ALA A 1076 -12.46 -25.71 -22.76
CA ALA A 1076 -12.79 -27.00 -23.34
C ALA A 1076 -14.24 -27.48 -23.01
N SER A 1077 -14.96 -26.79 -22.11
CA SER A 1077 -16.20 -27.31 -21.50
C SER A 1077 -17.43 -27.26 -22.41
N LYS A 1078 -17.38 -26.53 -23.53
CA LYS A 1078 -18.56 -26.20 -24.36
C LYS A 1078 -18.42 -26.51 -25.85
N VAL A 1079 -17.76 -27.62 -26.21
CA VAL A 1079 -17.86 -28.21 -27.55
C VAL A 1079 -18.96 -29.27 -27.57
N SER A 1080 -20.13 -28.93 -28.09
CA SER A 1080 -21.17 -29.92 -28.41
C SER A 1080 -20.66 -30.88 -29.48
N SER A 1081 -20.70 -32.18 -29.20
CA SER A 1081 -19.97 -33.27 -29.88
C SER A 1081 -20.52 -33.66 -31.27
N THR A 1082 -20.86 -32.68 -32.13
CA THR A 1082 -21.74 -32.91 -33.30
C THR A 1082 -21.22 -32.45 -34.67
N GLU A 1083 -20.05 -31.79 -34.78
CA GLU A 1083 -19.50 -31.33 -36.07
C GLU A 1083 -18.07 -31.79 -36.40
N ILE A 1084 -17.53 -32.78 -35.69
CA ILE A 1084 -16.34 -33.53 -36.13
C ILE A 1084 -16.66 -35.03 -36.08
N VAL A 1085 -16.85 -35.65 -37.25
CA VAL A 1085 -17.03 -37.09 -37.42
C VAL A 1085 -16.09 -37.58 -38.52
N ALA A 1086 -15.02 -38.28 -38.12
CA ALA A 1086 -14.39 -39.41 -38.84
C ALA A 1086 -13.17 -39.92 -38.05
N ASP A 1087 -13.37 -41.02 -37.33
CA ASP A 1087 -12.38 -42.08 -37.02
C ASP A 1087 -10.95 -41.68 -36.55
N SER A 1088 -10.81 -41.24 -35.29
CA SER A 1088 -9.80 -41.85 -34.38
C SER A 1088 -10.22 -41.73 -32.90
N GLU A 1089 -9.77 -42.68 -32.07
CA GLU A 1089 -10.12 -42.81 -30.65
C GLU A 1089 -9.05 -42.19 -29.70
N ASP A 1090 -8.34 -41.15 -30.16
CA ASP A 1090 -7.21 -40.56 -29.42
C ASP A 1090 -7.22 -39.02 -29.58
N GLU A 1091 -7.53 -38.29 -28.51
CA GLU A 1091 -7.72 -36.82 -28.55
C GLU A 1091 -6.45 -36.08 -29.03
N GLY A 1092 -5.28 -36.65 -28.79
CA GLY A 1092 -3.99 -36.12 -29.23
C GLY A 1092 -3.78 -36.13 -30.76
N GLU A 1093 -4.50 -36.93 -31.53
CA GLU A 1093 -4.44 -36.88 -33.00
C GLU A 1093 -5.24 -35.71 -33.58
N VAL A 1094 -6.36 -35.35 -32.93
CA VAL A 1094 -7.23 -34.24 -33.36
C VAL A 1094 -6.51 -32.90 -33.22
N GLU A 1095 -5.79 -32.69 -32.11
CA GLU A 1095 -4.95 -31.51 -31.92
C GLU A 1095 -3.87 -31.39 -33.01
N ASP A 1096 -3.18 -32.49 -33.35
CA ASP A 1096 -2.10 -32.42 -34.35
C ASP A 1096 -2.64 -32.11 -35.75
N GLY A 1097 -3.83 -32.60 -36.08
CA GLY A 1097 -4.57 -32.22 -37.29
C GLY A 1097 -4.90 -30.72 -37.35
N VAL A 1098 -5.30 -30.12 -36.23
CA VAL A 1098 -5.54 -28.66 -36.13
C VAL A 1098 -4.24 -27.87 -36.28
N VAL A 1099 -3.18 -28.26 -35.55
CA VAL A 1099 -1.86 -27.63 -35.61
C VAL A 1099 -1.25 -27.71 -37.02
N GLN A 1100 -1.41 -28.83 -37.72
CA GLN A 1100 -0.94 -28.98 -39.10
C GLN A 1100 -1.72 -28.08 -40.09
N GLN A 1101 -3.04 -27.94 -39.92
CA GLN A 1101 -3.84 -26.99 -40.69
C GLN A 1101 -3.44 -25.53 -40.43
N LEU A 1102 -3.13 -25.18 -39.18
CA LEU A 1102 -2.68 -23.83 -38.80
C LEU A 1102 -1.29 -23.50 -39.35
N SER A 1103 -0.34 -24.44 -39.26
CA SER A 1103 1.00 -24.31 -39.86
C SER A 1103 0.90 -23.99 -41.36
N LYS A 1104 0.02 -24.71 -42.08
CA LYS A 1104 -0.28 -24.50 -43.51
C LYS A 1104 -1.02 -23.19 -43.81
N ALA A 1105 -1.70 -22.59 -42.83
CA ALA A 1105 -2.26 -21.24 -42.98
C ALA A 1105 -1.17 -20.16 -42.81
N LEU A 1106 -0.28 -20.32 -41.83
CA LEU A 1106 0.83 -19.38 -41.55
C LEU A 1106 1.84 -19.24 -42.70
N SER A 1107 2.10 -20.33 -43.44
CA SER A 1107 2.96 -20.31 -44.63
C SER A 1107 2.29 -19.70 -45.87
N LEU A 1108 0.97 -19.51 -45.85
CA LEU A 1108 0.22 -18.79 -46.88
C LEU A 1108 -0.08 -17.33 -46.49
N ALA A 1109 0.17 -16.95 -45.24
CA ALA A 1109 -0.10 -15.63 -44.67
C ALA A 1109 1.13 -14.69 -44.74
N ALA A 1110 1.83 -14.65 -45.88
CA ALA A 1110 3.17 -14.05 -46.01
C ALA A 1110 3.26 -12.54 -45.69
N GLY A 1111 2.15 -11.80 -45.66
CA GLY A 1111 2.12 -10.38 -45.25
C GLY A 1111 2.34 -10.14 -43.75
N LEU A 1112 2.03 -11.12 -42.91
CA LEU A 1112 2.05 -10.99 -41.44
C LEU A 1112 3.50 -10.99 -40.91
N LYS A 1113 3.86 -9.96 -40.10
CA LYS A 1113 5.24 -9.69 -39.63
C LYS A 1113 5.42 -9.84 -38.13
N CYS A 1114 4.34 -9.81 -37.36
CA CYS A 1114 4.30 -10.04 -35.93
C CYS A 1114 3.04 -10.86 -35.60
N LEU A 1115 3.19 -11.90 -34.79
CA LEU A 1115 2.11 -12.76 -34.34
C LEU A 1115 2.31 -13.15 -32.86
N ASP A 1116 1.30 -12.89 -32.05
CA ASP A 1116 1.23 -13.29 -30.63
C ASP A 1116 0.20 -14.41 -30.43
N LEU A 1117 0.66 -15.55 -29.91
CA LEU A 1117 -0.13 -16.75 -29.58
C LEU A 1117 0.03 -17.14 -28.10
N SER A 1118 0.44 -16.21 -27.24
CA SER A 1118 0.77 -16.49 -25.84
C SER A 1118 -0.45 -16.97 -25.04
N SER A 1119 -0.25 -17.93 -24.12
CA SER A 1119 -1.33 -18.45 -23.24
C SER A 1119 -2.59 -18.92 -23.99
N ILE A 1120 -2.42 -19.55 -25.16
CA ILE A 1120 -3.49 -20.28 -25.88
C ILE A 1120 -3.30 -21.78 -25.61
N GLU A 1121 -4.32 -22.45 -25.09
CA GLU A 1121 -4.27 -23.82 -24.53
C GLU A 1121 -3.61 -24.86 -25.47
N PHE A 1122 -4.10 -25.00 -26.70
CA PHE A 1122 -3.56 -25.96 -27.68
C PHE A 1122 -2.18 -25.59 -28.27
N VAL A 1123 -1.60 -24.42 -27.91
CA VAL A 1123 -0.30 -23.96 -28.43
C VAL A 1123 0.84 -24.51 -27.56
N THR A 1124 0.87 -25.84 -27.42
CA THR A 1124 1.89 -26.58 -26.65
C THR A 1124 3.31 -26.35 -27.20
N PRO A 1125 4.38 -26.59 -26.42
CA PRO A 1125 5.76 -26.48 -26.92
C PRO A 1125 6.06 -27.32 -28.17
N ALA A 1126 5.35 -28.43 -28.38
CA ALA A 1126 5.42 -29.21 -29.61
C ALA A 1126 4.69 -28.53 -30.78
N ALA A 1127 3.49 -27.99 -30.55
CA ALA A 1127 2.76 -27.21 -31.55
C ALA A 1127 3.54 -25.97 -32.00
N VAL A 1128 4.21 -25.27 -31.08
CA VAL A 1128 5.07 -24.10 -31.38
C VAL A 1128 6.16 -24.42 -32.41
N VAL A 1129 6.70 -25.65 -32.45
CA VAL A 1129 7.66 -26.06 -33.49
C VAL A 1129 7.00 -26.15 -34.86
N LYS A 1130 5.83 -26.80 -34.96
CA LYS A 1130 5.06 -26.97 -36.20
C LYS A 1130 4.48 -25.65 -36.72
N LEU A 1131 4.04 -24.77 -35.83
CA LEU A 1131 3.57 -23.42 -36.19
C LEU A 1131 4.73 -22.52 -36.64
N TYR A 1132 5.91 -22.61 -36.01
CA TYR A 1132 7.07 -21.84 -36.42
C TYR A 1132 7.67 -22.28 -37.76
N SER A 1133 7.64 -23.57 -38.12
CA SER A 1133 8.10 -23.99 -39.45
C SER A 1133 7.25 -23.33 -40.55
N GLY A 1134 5.93 -23.38 -40.41
CA GLY A 1134 5.00 -22.68 -41.31
C GLY A 1134 5.19 -21.15 -41.32
N TRP A 1135 5.56 -20.54 -40.18
CA TRP A 1135 5.95 -19.13 -40.14
C TRP A 1135 7.23 -18.86 -40.96
N SER A 1136 8.26 -19.70 -40.85
CA SER A 1136 9.54 -19.54 -41.55
C SER A 1136 9.48 -19.86 -43.04
N ASP A 1137 8.65 -20.80 -43.48
CA ASP A 1137 8.58 -21.29 -44.87
C ASP A 1137 8.32 -20.17 -45.90
N SER A 1138 7.69 -19.07 -45.48
CA SER A 1138 7.32 -17.94 -46.35
C SER A 1138 8.03 -16.62 -46.02
N ARG A 1139 9.10 -16.63 -45.21
CA ARG A 1139 9.75 -15.41 -44.66
C ARG A 1139 11.27 -15.56 -44.56
N SER A 1140 12.03 -14.62 -45.13
CA SER A 1140 13.49 -14.71 -45.25
C SER A 1140 14.28 -14.51 -43.94
N THR A 1141 13.77 -13.71 -43.00
CA THR A 1141 14.47 -13.36 -41.75
C THR A 1141 13.49 -13.37 -40.58
N THR A 1142 13.35 -14.53 -39.92
CA THR A 1142 12.38 -14.75 -38.84
C THR A 1142 13.04 -14.87 -37.47
N LYS A 1143 12.38 -14.34 -36.44
CA LYS A 1143 12.69 -14.57 -35.03
C LYS A 1143 11.49 -15.22 -34.33
N LYS A 1144 11.76 -15.96 -33.26
CA LYS A 1144 10.76 -16.30 -32.24
C LYS A 1144 11.28 -15.98 -30.85
N HIS A 1145 10.38 -15.53 -29.98
CA HIS A 1145 10.58 -15.47 -28.55
C HIS A 1145 9.62 -16.47 -27.91
N VAL A 1146 10.15 -17.44 -27.17
CA VAL A 1146 9.38 -18.49 -26.50
C VAL A 1146 9.92 -18.61 -25.08
N LYS A 1147 9.11 -18.23 -24.09
CA LYS A 1147 9.49 -18.31 -22.67
C LYS A 1147 8.24 -18.41 -21.80
N ASN A 1148 8.17 -19.45 -20.97
CA ASN A 1148 6.94 -19.83 -20.26
C ASN A 1148 5.80 -19.98 -21.30
N GLU A 1149 4.62 -19.41 -21.04
CA GLU A 1149 3.49 -19.37 -21.98
C GLU A 1149 3.60 -18.30 -23.08
N ILE A 1150 4.66 -17.46 -23.09
CA ILE A 1150 4.82 -16.40 -24.09
C ILE A 1150 5.26 -17.03 -25.41
N VAL A 1151 4.46 -16.87 -26.47
CA VAL A 1151 4.68 -17.44 -27.80
C VAL A 1151 4.57 -16.33 -28.85
N HIS A 1152 5.73 -15.79 -29.22
CA HIS A 1152 5.87 -14.61 -30.08
C HIS A 1152 6.66 -14.95 -31.35
N PHE A 1153 6.09 -14.74 -32.54
CA PHE A 1153 6.80 -14.86 -33.82
C PHE A 1153 6.92 -13.48 -34.48
N SER A 1154 8.10 -13.15 -35.01
CA SER A 1154 8.31 -11.90 -35.74
C SER A 1154 9.26 -12.04 -36.94
N VAL A 1155 9.35 -10.96 -37.71
CA VAL A 1155 10.36 -10.73 -38.76
C VAL A 1155 11.46 -9.82 -38.19
N GLU A 1156 12.69 -9.98 -38.67
CA GLU A 1156 13.82 -9.15 -38.25
C GLU A 1156 13.56 -7.65 -38.49
N GLY A 1157 13.94 -6.82 -37.51
CA GLY A 1157 13.57 -5.40 -37.45
C GLY A 1157 12.21 -5.10 -36.80
N PHE A 1158 11.34 -6.10 -36.60
CA PHE A 1158 10.09 -5.93 -35.84
C PHE A 1158 10.27 -6.35 -34.38
N VAL A 1159 10.22 -5.36 -33.48
CA VAL A 1159 10.25 -5.54 -32.03
C VAL A 1159 8.90 -6.08 -31.57
N CYS A 1160 8.86 -7.33 -31.12
CA CYS A 1160 7.62 -7.96 -30.67
C CYS A 1160 7.18 -7.47 -29.26
N CYS A 1161 8.14 -7.17 -28.37
CA CYS A 1161 7.88 -6.69 -27.02
C CYS A 1161 8.25 -5.21 -26.88
N TYR A 1162 7.28 -4.29 -27.04
CA TYR A 1162 7.52 -2.85 -26.92
C TYR A 1162 8.03 -2.37 -25.53
N SER A 1163 7.98 -3.22 -24.51
CA SER A 1163 8.34 -2.88 -23.12
C SER A 1163 9.66 -3.49 -22.60
N ARG A 1164 10.35 -4.38 -23.35
CA ARG A 1164 11.59 -5.03 -22.88
C ARG A 1164 12.61 -5.31 -24.00
N GLN A 1165 13.88 -5.01 -23.74
CA GLN A 1165 15.02 -5.27 -24.63
C GLN A 1165 15.46 -6.75 -24.64
N CYS A 1166 14.55 -7.69 -24.88
CA CYS A 1166 14.80 -9.14 -24.75
C CYS A 1166 14.83 -9.93 -26.09
N CYS A 1167 14.97 -9.24 -27.22
CA CYS A 1167 14.90 -9.83 -28.58
C CYS A 1167 16.01 -9.35 -29.55
N ILE A 1168 17.20 -9.04 -29.02
CA ILE A 1168 18.45 -8.92 -29.80
C ILE A 1168 18.88 -10.34 -30.19
#